data_AF-A0A4P7RIJ7-F1
#
_entry.id   AF-A0A4P7RIJ7-F1
#
_cell.length_a   1.000
_cell.length_b   1.000
_cell.length_c   1.000
_cell.angle_alpha   90.00
_cell.angle_beta   90.00
_cell.angle_gamma   90.00
#
_symmetry.space_group_name_H-M   'P 1'
#
loop_
_entity.id
_entity.type
_entity.pdbx_description
1 polymer ?
#
loop_
_entity_poly.entity_id
_entity_poly.type
_entity_poly.pdbx_seq_one_letter_code
_entity_poly.pdbx_strand_id
1 'polypeptide(L)'
;MTTLDSTDDQRSEPFEKAWQCLDAAHQLRRDIATHWEDLDIDSALRCWIETDERGLGELGVSVECPTQADALQQCGRDFIAAVRDSLNAAIQATERLTSGITPTPDRPIQFPLCSTPSEFSELHRSGALDGLRPDHLQLLELFQPYAIEAETPTQISMLRSAMGLLKNVVALVPDAEVFGIWAHSAQPTVLVDPPHKIVELVAEPPTLVQTPITIARFRVEPADGGRGLRGRPGVALDIAFALPPWPSNPDKDTVGRRCASLLAVVAEIVRGFERSVGMREAPRRPDLDLDVDVDVDNLTTEDDIDPGTWAPVDHSNYPDLEPQLAESELGLAVYRDDDDNMVMLVHTETGVFGRTIPHARVLEPAVRRGTAAENATLAAAAQWGLPDFVLPPKKIAKGTASRELGDGTVIFGNRALAIQVKSRDVPTDANPARELKWIAKNAAKGARQAAGTVRTLTSTPKTLHNARGRSIHVDAAAYAWVGVVIIDHDQPPEHISTVSSTPSLAVVALLRREWEFLFDQMRSITAVGAYIHRIEDDEVAPGEHVPHYFELANADLEATRNADTDHNYPALAQHISYPLLPREPASSIDTAGAALYRQLLEDVATSSWDGPELDRLNVLHMLDQHPVLERAAIGRRLLNQLRIARDALNRETRFEARRYWLGDNHLQLAFSVLNHLSGHHQAVVRGWTMLRHHEWISRLPADTVDSCRTVAILLTPRHDGLRPWDTTMYVLLGDVDIDEEELESYRQIFGSTA
;
A
#
# COMPACT_ATOMS: atom_id res chain seq x y z
N MET A 1 7.82 6.64 38.31
CA MET A 1 9.15 6.55 37.67
C MET A 1 9.28 5.17 37.06
N THR A 2 8.93 5.07 35.78
CA THR A 2 9.20 3.92 34.93
C THR A 2 9.61 4.55 33.60
N THR A 3 10.90 4.48 33.34
CA THR A 3 11.58 4.97 32.15
C THR A 3 11.10 4.16 30.95
N LEU A 4 10.44 4.84 30.01
CA LEU A 4 10.39 4.42 28.61
C LEU A 4 11.80 4.59 28.08
N ASP A 5 12.53 3.50 27.90
CA ASP A 5 13.81 3.51 27.22
C ASP A 5 13.89 2.37 26.20
N SER A 6 14.59 2.68 25.11
CA SER A 6 15.09 1.80 24.04
C SER A 6 14.22 1.59 22.78
N THR A 7 14.16 2.62 21.93
CA THR A 7 14.61 2.48 20.53
C THR A 7 15.61 3.60 20.27
N ASP A 8 16.81 3.23 19.81
CA ASP A 8 17.99 4.08 19.58
C ASP A 8 17.64 5.41 18.84
N ASP A 9 17.44 6.50 19.59
CA ASP A 9 17.10 7.83 19.06
C ASP A 9 18.40 8.64 18.97
N GLN A 10 19.27 8.31 18.00
CA GLN A 10 20.48 9.10 17.72
C GLN A 10 20.06 10.52 17.27
N ARG A 11 20.00 11.45 18.22
CA ARG A 11 19.72 12.87 18.00
C ARG A 11 21.01 13.56 17.58
N SER A 12 20.97 14.29 16.47
CA SER A 12 22.17 14.93 15.95
C SER A 12 22.48 16.26 16.66
N GLU A 13 23.76 16.49 17.00
CA GLU A 13 24.23 17.73 17.65
C GLU A 13 23.79 19.00 16.90
N PRO A 14 23.84 19.08 15.55
CA PRO A 14 23.40 20.28 14.83
C PRO A 14 21.91 20.63 15.01
N PHE A 15 21.06 19.65 15.34
CA PHE A 15 19.61 19.80 15.54
C PHE A 15 19.22 19.82 17.02
N GLU A 16 20.18 19.88 17.96
CA GLU A 16 19.92 19.81 19.40
C GLU A 16 18.88 20.85 19.85
N LYS A 17 18.97 22.09 19.36
CA LYS A 17 17.99 23.14 19.68
C LYS A 17 16.57 22.78 19.25
N ALA A 18 16.40 22.11 18.09
CA ALA A 18 15.09 21.67 17.62
C ALA A 18 14.51 20.59 18.53
N TRP A 19 15.34 19.64 18.96
CA TRP A 19 14.98 18.59 19.91
C TRP A 19 14.66 19.14 21.31
N GLN A 20 15.44 20.10 21.82
CA GLN A 20 15.17 20.75 23.11
C GLN A 20 13.82 21.48 23.12
N CYS A 21 13.50 22.22 22.04
CA CYS A 21 12.19 22.85 21.88
C CYS A 21 11.06 21.82 21.81
N LEU A 22 11.29 20.68 21.15
CA LEU A 22 10.30 19.60 21.07
C LEU A 22 10.09 18.91 22.43
N ASP A 23 11.16 18.64 23.19
CA ASP A 23 11.08 18.08 24.54
C ASP A 23 10.34 19.03 25.50
N ALA A 24 10.59 20.34 25.38
CA ALA A 24 9.84 21.36 26.12
C ALA A 24 8.34 21.32 25.76
N ALA A 25 7.99 21.16 24.48
CA ALA A 25 6.60 20.99 24.05
C ALA A 25 5.97 19.69 24.58
N HIS A 26 6.73 18.59 24.68
CA HIS A 26 6.27 17.36 25.33
C HIS A 26 6.00 17.55 26.83
N GLN A 27 6.80 18.37 27.52
CA GLN A 27 6.55 18.72 28.92
C GLN A 27 5.29 19.59 29.05
N LEU A 28 5.18 20.66 28.26
CA LEU A 28 4.02 21.56 28.27
C LEU A 28 2.72 20.82 27.93
N ARG A 29 2.76 19.80 27.07
CA ARG A 29 1.59 18.94 26.81
C ARG A 29 1.12 18.20 28.08
N ARG A 30 2.05 17.74 28.93
CA ARG A 30 1.72 17.11 30.20
C ARG A 30 1.16 18.14 31.18
N ASP A 31 1.76 19.33 31.20
CA ASP A 31 1.33 20.43 32.07
C ASP A 31 -0.08 20.94 31.72
N ILE A 32 -0.46 20.94 30.43
CA ILE A 32 -1.85 21.23 29.99
C ILE A 32 -2.85 20.26 30.64
N ALA A 33 -2.53 18.96 30.71
CA ALA A 33 -3.41 17.97 31.32
C ALA A 33 -3.51 18.21 32.84
N THR A 34 -2.40 18.50 33.51
CA THR A 34 -2.38 18.84 34.94
C THR A 34 -3.20 20.10 35.22
N HIS A 35 -3.02 21.18 34.45
CA HIS A 35 -3.77 22.41 34.61
C HIS A 35 -5.27 22.25 34.33
N TRP A 36 -5.64 21.31 33.47
CA TRP A 36 -7.04 20.94 33.27
C TRP A 36 -7.62 20.18 34.47
N GLU A 37 -6.88 19.21 35.00
CA GLU A 37 -7.31 18.44 36.19
C GLU A 37 -7.39 19.30 37.45
N ASP A 38 -6.52 20.29 37.59
CA ASP A 38 -6.51 21.26 38.69
C ASP A 38 -7.62 22.32 38.58
N LEU A 39 -8.32 22.38 37.44
CA LEU A 39 -9.41 23.32 37.23
C LEU A 39 -10.68 22.82 37.94
N ASP A 40 -11.12 23.53 38.98
CA ASP A 40 -12.36 23.23 39.69
C ASP A 40 -13.59 23.68 38.86
N ILE A 41 -13.87 22.94 37.79
CA ILE A 41 -14.98 23.19 36.88
C ILE A 41 -16.32 23.04 37.58
N ASP A 42 -16.42 22.10 38.52
CA ASP A 42 -17.65 21.82 39.25
C ASP A 42 -18.12 23.04 40.05
N SER A 43 -17.19 23.81 40.63
CA SER A 43 -17.53 25.07 41.31
C SER A 43 -17.75 26.26 40.37
N ALA A 44 -17.18 26.23 39.17
CA ALA A 44 -17.34 27.24 38.11
C ALA A 44 -18.62 27.07 37.27
N LEU A 45 -19.20 25.87 37.26
CA LEU A 45 -20.39 25.53 36.49
C LEU A 45 -21.66 26.14 37.13
N ARG A 46 -22.47 26.79 36.31
CA ARG A 46 -23.82 27.24 36.64
C ARG A 46 -24.79 26.59 35.67
N CYS A 47 -25.87 26.04 36.21
CA CYS A 47 -26.96 25.48 35.42
C CYS A 47 -28.19 26.36 35.62
N TRP A 48 -28.91 26.64 34.54
CA TRP A 48 -30.15 27.39 34.59
C TRP A 48 -31.24 26.65 33.83
N ILE A 49 -32.48 26.83 34.27
CA ILE A 49 -33.65 26.28 33.61
C ILE A 49 -34.77 27.31 33.69
N GLU A 50 -35.41 27.58 32.56
CA GLU A 50 -36.51 28.53 32.46
C GLU A 50 -37.58 28.04 31.49
N THR A 51 -38.77 28.65 31.59
CA THR A 51 -39.91 28.37 30.71
C THR A 51 -40.66 29.66 30.47
N ASP A 52 -41.14 29.86 29.25
CA ASP A 52 -41.97 30.99 28.86
C ASP A 52 -43.47 30.74 29.12
N GLU A 53 -44.30 31.75 28.87
CA GLU A 53 -45.77 31.70 29.01
C GLU A 53 -46.46 30.76 28.01
N ARG A 54 -45.72 30.22 27.02
CA ARG A 54 -46.19 29.26 26.02
C ARG A 54 -45.77 27.83 26.38
N GLY A 55 -45.12 27.63 27.52
CA GLY A 55 -44.60 26.34 27.96
C GLY A 55 -43.34 25.89 27.21
N LEU A 56 -42.68 26.77 26.44
CA LEU A 56 -41.38 26.49 25.85
C LEU A 56 -40.30 26.80 26.88
N GLY A 57 -39.46 25.82 27.17
CA GLY A 57 -38.40 25.96 28.14
C GLY A 57 -37.03 25.63 27.59
N GLU A 58 -36.03 26.22 28.23
CA GLU A 58 -34.63 26.04 27.92
C GLU A 58 -33.88 25.61 29.18
N LEU A 59 -32.96 24.67 29.00
CA LEU A 59 -32.03 24.17 30.00
C LEU A 59 -30.64 24.45 29.50
N GLY A 60 -29.86 25.21 30.25
CA GLY A 60 -28.54 25.64 29.81
C GLY A 60 -27.49 25.60 30.91
N VAL A 61 -26.26 25.83 30.47
CA VAL A 61 -25.08 25.90 31.32
C VAL A 61 -24.28 27.15 31.00
N SER A 62 -23.59 27.67 32.00
CA SER A 62 -22.54 28.66 31.84
C SER A 62 -21.36 28.29 32.73
N VAL A 63 -20.15 28.56 32.27
CA VAL A 63 -18.93 28.35 33.06
C VAL A 63 -18.30 29.70 33.33
N GLU A 64 -18.18 30.06 34.60
CA GLU A 64 -17.41 31.23 35.02
C GLU A 64 -15.97 30.77 35.25
N CYS A 65 -15.14 30.83 34.20
CA CYS A 65 -13.78 30.33 34.26
C CYS A 65 -13.00 30.95 35.45
N PRO A 66 -12.40 30.13 36.32
CA PRO A 66 -11.66 30.62 37.47
C PRO A 66 -10.29 31.15 37.04
N THR A 67 -9.60 31.94 37.89
CA THR A 67 -8.31 32.58 37.53
C THR A 67 -7.20 31.58 37.19
N GLN A 68 -7.33 30.33 37.63
CA GLN A 68 -6.45 29.21 37.27
C GLN A 68 -6.50 28.87 35.76
N ALA A 69 -7.58 29.26 35.06
CA ALA A 69 -7.66 29.11 33.61
C ALA A 69 -6.59 29.92 32.86
N ASP A 70 -6.10 31.03 33.44
CA ASP A 70 -5.01 31.82 32.84
C ASP A 70 -3.72 31.01 32.69
N ALA A 71 -3.43 30.14 33.66
CA ALA A 71 -2.28 29.24 33.61
C ALA A 71 -2.42 28.20 32.48
N LEU A 72 -3.63 27.65 32.30
CA LEU A 72 -3.94 26.74 31.20
C LEU A 72 -3.78 27.43 29.83
N GLN A 73 -4.28 28.67 29.70
CA GLN A 73 -4.12 29.46 28.46
C GLN A 73 -2.66 29.78 28.18
N GLN A 74 -1.90 30.18 29.21
CA GLN A 74 -0.48 30.49 29.06
C GLN A 74 0.32 29.24 28.69
N CYS A 75 0.06 28.11 29.34
CA CYS A 75 0.69 26.83 29.01
C CYS A 75 0.36 26.39 27.57
N GLY A 76 -0.87 26.65 27.10
CA GLY A 76 -1.26 26.44 25.70
C GLY A 76 -0.47 27.30 24.71
N ARG A 77 -0.29 28.59 25.02
CA ARG A 77 0.53 29.51 24.21
C ARG A 77 1.99 29.07 24.17
N ASP A 78 2.55 28.73 25.32
CA ASP A 78 3.93 28.28 25.44
C ASP A 78 4.14 26.96 24.68
N PHE A 79 3.17 26.04 24.70
CA PHE A 79 3.21 24.81 23.92
C PHE A 79 3.31 25.09 22.42
N ILE A 80 2.48 25.97 21.90
CA ILE A 80 2.47 26.33 20.46
C ILE A 80 3.76 27.06 20.07
N ALA A 81 4.26 27.94 20.94
CA ALA A 81 5.54 28.61 20.74
C ALA A 81 6.68 27.60 20.66
N ALA A 82 6.75 26.64 21.60
CA ALA A 82 7.77 25.60 21.61
C ALA A 82 7.73 24.70 20.35
N VAL A 83 6.53 24.34 19.88
CA VAL A 83 6.36 23.60 18.61
C VAL A 83 6.89 24.42 17.43
N ARG A 84 6.53 25.70 17.33
CA ARG A 84 6.99 26.58 16.25
C ARG A 84 8.50 26.81 16.31
N ASP A 85 9.06 26.98 17.50
CA ASP A 85 10.48 27.17 17.72
C ASP A 85 11.29 25.92 17.37
N SER A 86 10.74 24.73 17.59
CA SER A 86 11.34 23.47 17.13
C SER A 86 11.46 23.43 15.60
N LEU A 87 10.37 23.76 14.87
CA LEU A 87 10.36 23.82 13.41
C LEU A 87 11.32 24.90 12.86
N ASN A 88 11.33 26.08 13.47
CA ASN A 88 12.24 27.18 13.12
C ASN A 88 13.71 26.80 13.40
N ALA A 89 14.00 26.11 14.50
CA ALA A 89 15.34 25.65 14.81
C ALA A 89 15.81 24.58 13.80
N ALA A 90 14.92 23.68 13.38
CA ALA A 90 15.25 22.64 12.40
C ALA A 90 15.59 23.22 11.02
N ILE A 91 14.78 24.15 10.50
CA ILE A 91 15.04 24.80 9.21
C ILE A 91 16.32 25.66 9.27
N GLN A 92 16.61 26.32 10.39
CA GLN A 92 17.85 27.08 10.60
C GLN A 92 19.09 26.18 10.70
N ALA A 93 18.98 25.04 11.40
CA ALA A 93 20.05 24.05 11.46
C ALA A 93 20.38 23.51 10.06
N THR A 94 19.32 23.18 9.31
CA THR A 94 19.41 22.72 7.92
C THR A 94 20.10 23.75 7.03
N GLU A 95 19.63 25.00 7.05
CA GLU A 95 20.22 26.11 6.29
C GLU A 95 21.70 26.30 6.58
N ARG A 96 22.10 26.26 7.86
CA ARG A 96 23.51 26.40 8.27
C ARG A 96 24.38 25.29 7.72
N LEU A 97 23.88 24.06 7.75
CA LEU A 97 24.60 22.88 7.25
C LEU A 97 24.70 22.87 5.72
N THR A 98 23.71 23.41 5.00
CA THR A 98 23.71 23.43 3.54
C THR A 98 24.46 24.59 2.91
N SER A 99 24.34 25.79 3.47
CA SER A 99 24.87 27.00 2.85
C SER A 99 26.35 27.27 3.19
N GLY A 100 26.87 26.73 4.31
CA GLY A 100 28.27 26.88 4.73
C GLY A 100 28.74 28.32 5.01
N ILE A 101 27.86 29.32 4.88
CA ILE A 101 28.14 30.75 5.04
C ILE A 101 27.28 31.29 6.19
N THR A 102 27.85 32.16 7.02
CA THR A 102 27.13 32.89 8.08
C THR A 102 25.84 33.52 7.52
N PRO A 103 24.69 33.37 8.19
CA PRO A 103 23.37 33.68 7.63
C PRO A 103 23.29 35.11 7.11
N THR A 104 22.55 35.30 6.02
CA THR A 104 22.13 36.61 5.51
C THR A 104 21.57 37.43 6.68
N PRO A 105 22.23 38.51 7.14
CA PRO A 105 22.03 39.04 8.50
C PRO A 105 20.66 39.67 8.81
N ASP A 106 19.79 39.85 7.81
CA ASP A 106 18.63 40.73 7.99
C ASP A 106 17.36 40.02 8.47
N ARG A 107 17.26 38.68 8.41
CA ARG A 107 16.16 37.89 9.02
C ARG A 107 16.48 36.38 9.03
N PRO A 108 16.32 35.67 10.17
CA PRO A 108 16.47 34.22 10.21
C PRO A 108 15.33 33.54 9.44
N ILE A 109 15.63 32.46 8.71
CA ILE A 109 14.60 31.64 8.04
C ILE A 109 13.61 31.09 9.08
N GLN A 110 12.32 31.14 8.74
CA GLN A 110 11.22 30.60 9.53
C GLN A 110 10.53 29.48 8.77
N PHE A 111 9.99 28.51 9.49
CA PHE A 111 9.23 27.42 8.89
C PHE A 111 7.92 27.96 8.29
N PRO A 112 7.66 27.75 6.98
CA PRO A 112 6.46 28.25 6.33
C PRO A 112 5.20 27.46 6.70
N LEU A 113 4.06 28.15 6.77
CA LEU A 113 2.73 27.59 6.99
C LEU A 113 1.73 28.10 5.93
N CYS A 114 2.04 27.83 4.67
CA CYS A 114 1.27 28.24 3.49
C CYS A 114 -0.02 27.43 3.32
N SER A 115 -1.11 28.11 3.00
CA SER A 115 -2.44 27.52 2.76
C SER A 115 -2.58 26.93 1.36
N THR A 116 -1.77 27.40 0.42
CA THR A 116 -1.85 27.05 -0.99
C THR A 116 -0.46 26.86 -1.60
N PRO A 117 -0.34 26.05 -2.67
CA PRO A 117 0.90 25.95 -3.45
C PRO A 117 1.38 27.29 -4.02
N SER A 118 0.44 28.18 -4.37
CA SER A 118 0.74 29.53 -4.86
C SER A 118 1.43 30.41 -3.81
N GLU A 119 0.94 30.40 -2.56
CA GLU A 119 1.57 31.12 -1.44
C GLU A 119 3.00 30.61 -1.20
N PHE A 120 3.20 29.29 -1.25
CA PHE A 120 4.52 28.69 -1.08
C PHE A 120 5.47 29.06 -2.24
N SER A 121 4.98 29.05 -3.48
CA SER A 121 5.72 29.45 -4.67
C SER A 121 6.10 30.94 -4.66
N GLU A 122 5.26 31.80 -4.10
CA GLU A 122 5.56 33.23 -3.91
C GLU A 122 6.63 33.44 -2.83
N LEU A 123 6.53 32.72 -1.71
CA LEU A 123 7.54 32.75 -0.66
C LEU A 123 8.91 32.29 -1.17
N HIS A 124 8.97 31.20 -1.94
CA HIS A 124 10.20 30.74 -2.59
C HIS A 124 10.78 31.81 -3.53
N ARG A 125 9.96 32.43 -4.39
CA ARG A 125 10.41 33.51 -5.30
C ARG A 125 10.87 34.78 -4.58
N SER A 126 10.44 35.01 -3.35
CA SER A 126 10.85 36.18 -2.55
C SER A 126 12.28 36.11 -2.02
N GLY A 127 12.94 34.95 -2.14
CA GLY A 127 14.28 34.70 -1.61
C GLY A 127 14.30 34.29 -0.12
N ALA A 128 13.13 34.19 0.52
CA ALA A 128 13.02 33.85 1.95
C ALA A 128 13.52 32.44 2.31
N LEU A 129 13.75 31.58 1.31
CA LEU A 129 14.20 30.19 1.48
C LEU A 129 15.52 29.89 0.72
N ASP A 130 16.25 30.91 0.25
CA ASP A 130 17.42 30.77 -0.64
C ASP A 130 18.60 29.98 -0.01
N GLY A 131 18.61 29.81 1.31
CA GLY A 131 19.60 29.00 2.02
C GLY A 131 19.34 27.49 2.02
N LEU A 132 18.22 27.05 1.42
CA LEU A 132 17.79 25.64 1.38
C LEU A 132 17.98 25.03 -0.02
N ARG A 133 18.27 23.73 -0.05
CA ARG A 133 18.36 22.96 -1.30
C ARG A 133 16.97 22.58 -1.84
N PRO A 134 16.85 22.24 -3.13
CA PRO A 134 15.56 21.82 -3.73
C PRO A 134 14.85 20.67 -3.01
N ASP A 135 15.59 19.69 -2.46
CA ASP A 135 15.04 18.59 -1.67
C ASP A 135 14.43 19.06 -0.34
N HIS A 136 15.04 20.07 0.29
CA HIS A 136 14.51 20.68 1.52
C HIS A 136 13.26 21.51 1.23
N LEU A 137 13.18 22.15 0.07
CA LEU A 137 11.98 22.86 -0.38
C LEU A 137 10.82 21.89 -0.65
N GLN A 138 11.10 20.72 -1.26
CA GLN A 138 10.10 19.66 -1.44
C GLN A 138 9.62 19.07 -0.11
N LEU A 139 10.56 18.83 0.82
CA LEU A 139 10.23 18.40 2.17
C LEU A 139 9.31 19.43 2.86
N LEU A 140 9.67 20.72 2.79
CA LEU A 140 8.85 21.80 3.34
C LEU A 140 7.46 21.86 2.71
N GLU A 141 7.36 21.72 1.39
CA GLU A 141 6.11 21.75 0.64
C GLU A 141 5.15 20.64 1.09
N LEU A 142 5.67 19.44 1.36
CA LEU A 142 4.89 18.30 1.84
C LEU A 142 4.16 18.59 3.16
N PHE A 143 4.83 19.31 4.07
CA PHE A 143 4.30 19.63 5.39
C PHE A 143 3.45 20.90 5.42
N GLN A 144 3.18 21.53 4.26
CA GLN A 144 2.33 22.71 4.23
C GLN A 144 0.86 22.34 4.48
N PRO A 145 0.13 23.16 5.24
CA PRO A 145 -1.28 22.95 5.57
C PRO A 145 -2.22 23.30 4.41
N TYR A 146 -2.02 22.64 3.26
CA TYR A 146 -2.91 22.76 2.11
C TYR A 146 -4.28 22.17 2.39
N ALA A 147 -5.28 22.62 1.62
CA ALA A 147 -6.63 22.09 1.69
C ALA A 147 -6.62 20.56 1.49
N ILE A 148 -7.45 19.87 2.29
CA ILE A 148 -7.62 18.42 2.21
C ILE A 148 -8.77 18.15 1.26
N GLU A 149 -8.46 17.58 0.10
CA GLU A 149 -9.44 17.16 -0.90
C GLU A 149 -9.90 15.72 -0.61
N ALA A 150 -11.07 15.33 -1.14
CA ALA A 150 -11.67 14.01 -0.89
C ALA A 150 -10.78 12.82 -1.29
N GLU A 151 -9.83 13.05 -2.20
CA GLU A 151 -8.90 12.05 -2.72
C GLU A 151 -7.56 12.01 -1.97
N THR A 152 -7.37 12.85 -0.95
CA THR A 152 -6.11 12.93 -0.19
C THR A 152 -5.89 11.65 0.63
N PRO A 153 -4.74 10.96 0.49
CA PRO A 153 -4.42 9.78 1.29
C PRO A 153 -4.51 10.06 2.80
N THR A 154 -5.00 9.09 3.58
CA THR A 154 -5.27 9.26 5.01
C THR A 154 -4.05 9.74 5.80
N GLN A 155 -2.84 9.26 5.49
CA GLN A 155 -1.61 9.72 6.15
C GLN A 155 -1.31 11.20 5.87
N ILE A 156 -1.49 11.63 4.62
CA ILE A 156 -1.30 13.03 4.21
C ILE A 156 -2.39 13.92 4.81
N SER A 157 -3.63 13.43 4.88
CA SER A 157 -4.73 14.12 5.55
C SER A 157 -4.42 14.36 7.02
N MET A 158 -3.92 13.36 7.76
CA MET A 158 -3.57 13.50 9.18
C MET A 158 -2.46 14.54 9.40
N LEU A 159 -1.42 14.49 8.56
CA LEU A 159 -0.32 15.45 8.57
C LEU A 159 -0.83 16.88 8.33
N ARG A 160 -1.61 17.08 7.26
CA ARG A 160 -2.14 18.40 6.88
C ARG A 160 -3.14 18.92 7.90
N SER A 161 -3.93 18.06 8.54
CA SER A 161 -4.81 18.44 9.65
C SER A 161 -4.02 18.95 10.86
N ALA A 162 -2.92 18.28 11.23
CA ALA A 162 -2.07 18.72 12.34
C ALA A 162 -1.36 20.05 12.04
N MET A 163 -0.80 20.21 10.84
CA MET A 163 -0.15 21.45 10.43
C MET A 163 -1.17 22.59 10.22
N GLY A 164 -2.39 22.27 9.79
CA GLY A 164 -3.50 23.21 9.69
C GLY A 164 -3.94 23.73 11.04
N LEU A 165 -4.00 22.86 12.05
CA LEU A 165 -4.22 23.26 13.44
C LEU A 165 -3.12 24.23 13.92
N LEU A 166 -1.84 23.87 13.74
CA LEU A 166 -0.72 24.74 14.12
C LEU A 166 -0.83 26.12 13.48
N LYS A 167 -1.10 26.17 12.17
CA LYS A 167 -1.28 27.43 11.43
C LYS A 167 -2.39 28.28 12.02
N ASN A 168 -3.57 27.69 12.25
CA ASN A 168 -4.72 28.44 12.76
C ASN A 168 -4.46 28.98 14.17
N VAL A 169 -3.80 28.20 15.03
CA VAL A 169 -3.47 28.61 16.40
C VAL A 169 -2.37 29.69 16.39
N VAL A 170 -1.36 29.59 15.54
CA VAL A 170 -0.30 30.61 15.39
C VAL A 170 -0.86 31.94 14.85
N ALA A 171 -1.96 31.89 14.09
CA ALA A 171 -2.64 33.07 13.57
C ALA A 171 -3.57 33.77 14.58
N LEU A 172 -3.73 33.22 15.79
CA LEU A 172 -4.50 33.86 16.85
C LEU A 172 -3.87 35.20 17.26
N VAL A 173 -4.71 36.17 17.59
CA VAL A 173 -4.25 37.42 18.21
C VAL A 173 -3.70 37.13 19.62
N PRO A 174 -2.71 37.88 20.13
CA PRO A 174 -2.02 37.57 21.39
C PRO A 174 -2.93 37.35 22.60
N ASP A 175 -4.06 38.07 22.66
CA ASP A 175 -5.03 38.01 23.76
C ASP A 175 -6.16 36.99 23.52
N ALA A 176 -6.16 36.26 22.40
CA ALA A 176 -7.15 35.23 22.16
C ALA A 176 -6.92 34.01 23.06
N GLU A 177 -8.02 33.38 23.46
CA GLU A 177 -7.99 32.09 24.13
C GLU A 177 -7.51 31.01 23.15
N VAL A 178 -6.59 30.17 23.61
CA VAL A 178 -6.11 28.99 22.87
C VAL A 178 -7.06 27.82 23.10
N PHE A 179 -7.54 27.66 24.33
CA PHE A 179 -8.49 26.62 24.73
C PHE A 179 -9.83 27.22 25.15
N GLY A 180 -10.91 26.48 24.92
CA GLY A 180 -12.22 26.79 25.44
C GLY A 180 -12.89 25.54 26.02
N ILE A 181 -13.90 25.74 26.85
CA ILE A 181 -14.68 24.64 27.42
C ILE A 181 -15.66 24.13 26.37
N TRP A 182 -15.59 22.83 26.09
CA TRP A 182 -16.40 22.13 25.11
C TRP A 182 -17.49 21.32 25.83
N ALA A 183 -18.74 21.68 25.59
CA ALA A 183 -19.90 20.95 26.10
C ALA A 183 -20.30 19.89 25.08
N HIS A 184 -20.35 18.62 25.50
CA HIS A 184 -20.72 17.50 24.64
C HIS A 184 -21.47 16.40 25.40
N SER A 185 -21.94 15.40 24.65
CA SER A 185 -22.61 14.20 25.19
C SER A 185 -23.80 14.50 26.12
N ALA A 186 -24.57 15.55 25.83
CA ALA A 186 -25.68 15.98 26.66
C ALA A 186 -26.80 14.92 26.78
N GLN A 187 -27.17 14.59 28.02
CA GLN A 187 -28.28 13.71 28.41
C GLN A 187 -29.20 14.44 29.40
N PRO A 188 -29.94 15.45 28.93
CA PRO A 188 -30.73 16.32 29.79
C PRO A 188 -31.89 15.56 30.44
N THR A 189 -32.22 15.94 31.68
CA THR A 189 -33.44 15.49 32.38
C THR A 189 -34.17 16.71 32.92
N VAL A 190 -35.48 16.76 32.71
CA VAL A 190 -36.35 17.86 33.18
C VAL A 190 -37.56 17.27 33.91
N LEU A 191 -37.87 17.83 35.07
CA LEU A 191 -38.98 17.43 35.95
C LEU A 191 -39.87 18.64 36.23
N VAL A 192 -41.17 18.39 36.28
CA VAL A 192 -42.22 19.38 36.62
C VAL A 192 -43.23 18.74 37.57
N ASP A 193 -43.86 19.54 38.42
CA ASP A 193 -44.89 19.05 39.35
C ASP A 193 -46.25 18.89 38.64
N PRO A 194 -47.05 17.86 38.99
CA PRO A 194 -48.42 17.73 38.49
C PRO A 194 -49.24 19.00 38.73
N PRO A 195 -50.12 19.42 37.79
CA PRO A 195 -50.58 18.67 36.61
C PRO A 195 -49.67 18.75 35.37
N HIS A 196 -48.54 19.47 35.43
CA HIS A 196 -47.65 19.71 34.30
C HIS A 196 -46.91 18.44 33.85
N LYS A 197 -46.61 18.34 32.55
CA LYS A 197 -45.82 17.25 31.96
C LYS A 197 -44.89 17.79 30.88
N ILE A 198 -43.72 17.17 30.75
CA ILE A 198 -42.82 17.40 29.61
C ILE A 198 -43.32 16.59 28.42
N VAL A 199 -43.68 17.27 27.34
CA VAL A 199 -44.19 16.64 26.10
C VAL A 199 -43.12 16.56 25.02
N GLU A 200 -42.04 17.33 25.15
CA GLU A 200 -40.90 17.35 24.22
C GLU A 200 -39.63 17.74 24.97
N LEU A 201 -38.51 17.10 24.62
CA LEU A 201 -37.16 17.43 25.12
C LEU A 201 -36.15 17.09 24.01
N VAL A 202 -35.40 18.09 23.57
CA VAL A 202 -34.40 17.99 22.49
C VAL A 202 -33.07 18.52 23.01
N ALA A 203 -32.02 17.71 22.92
CA ALA A 203 -30.66 18.12 23.26
C ALA A 203 -30.02 18.89 22.09
N GLU A 204 -29.27 19.95 22.41
CA GLU A 204 -28.50 20.74 21.45
C GLU A 204 -27.17 20.03 21.09
N PRO A 205 -26.63 20.28 19.89
CA PRO A 205 -25.36 19.69 19.48
C PRO A 205 -24.18 20.21 20.32
N PRO A 206 -23.06 19.47 20.37
CA PRO A 206 -21.86 19.91 21.07
C PRO A 206 -21.35 21.28 20.61
N THR A 207 -20.93 22.12 21.56
CA THR A 207 -20.48 23.49 21.28
C THR A 207 -19.52 24.02 22.36
N LEU A 208 -18.81 25.10 22.05
CA LEU A 208 -17.99 25.84 23.03
C LEU A 208 -18.89 26.65 23.97
N VAL A 209 -18.52 26.68 25.25
CA VAL A 209 -19.17 27.47 26.30
C VAL A 209 -18.54 28.87 26.34
N GLN A 210 -18.94 29.77 25.44
CA GLN A 210 -18.43 31.16 25.38
C GLN A 210 -19.34 32.16 26.12
N THR A 211 -20.63 31.87 26.17
CA THR A 211 -21.68 32.57 26.91
C THR A 211 -22.53 31.51 27.62
N PRO A 212 -23.53 31.85 28.44
CA PRO A 212 -24.56 30.87 28.76
C PRO A 212 -25.06 30.23 27.45
N ILE A 213 -24.97 28.90 27.38
CA ILE A 213 -25.40 28.11 26.22
C ILE A 213 -26.60 27.26 26.59
N THR A 214 -27.52 27.11 25.65
CA THR A 214 -28.63 26.19 25.76
C THR A 214 -28.12 24.78 25.46
N ILE A 215 -28.36 23.84 26.38
CA ILE A 215 -28.01 22.42 26.26
C ILE A 215 -29.21 21.60 25.82
N ALA A 216 -30.42 22.03 26.17
CA ALA A 216 -31.64 21.39 25.73
C ALA A 216 -32.81 22.36 25.67
N ARG A 217 -33.72 22.11 24.75
CA ARG A 217 -35.03 22.77 24.66
C ARG A 217 -36.13 21.77 24.98
N PHE A 218 -37.15 22.20 25.72
CA PHE A 218 -38.25 21.35 26.13
C PHE A 218 -39.60 22.06 26.08
N ARG A 219 -40.68 21.29 26.16
CA ARG A 219 -42.04 21.80 26.16
C ARG A 219 -42.86 21.24 27.32
N VAL A 220 -43.54 22.11 28.06
CA VAL A 220 -44.37 21.81 29.22
C VAL A 220 -45.85 22.04 28.89
N GLU A 221 -46.71 21.09 29.27
CA GLU A 221 -48.17 21.25 29.17
C GLU A 221 -48.87 20.93 30.50
N PRO A 222 -49.85 21.74 30.96
CA PRO A 222 -50.29 23.03 30.38
C PRO A 222 -49.22 24.16 30.47
N ALA A 223 -49.39 25.21 29.67
CA ALA A 223 -48.35 26.22 29.36
C ALA A 223 -48.10 27.29 30.45
N ASP A 224 -48.77 27.20 31.59
CA ASP A 224 -48.83 28.21 32.66
C ASP A 224 -47.57 28.26 33.56
N GLY A 225 -46.38 28.21 32.94
CA GLY A 225 -45.09 28.33 33.61
C GLY A 225 -44.87 27.22 34.62
N GLY A 226 -44.42 26.05 34.14
CA GLY A 226 -44.36 24.78 34.87
C GLY A 226 -43.96 24.93 36.36
N ARG A 227 -44.91 24.65 37.26
CA ARG A 227 -44.62 24.61 38.71
C ARG A 227 -43.62 23.49 39.02
N GLY A 228 -42.68 23.76 39.92
CA GLY A 228 -41.71 22.76 40.38
C GLY A 228 -40.64 22.39 39.35
N LEU A 229 -40.41 23.25 38.36
CA LEU A 229 -39.42 23.04 37.30
C LEU A 229 -38.03 22.76 37.87
N ARG A 230 -37.47 21.60 37.53
CA ARG A 230 -36.11 21.17 37.91
C ARG A 230 -35.45 20.51 36.71
N GLY A 231 -34.20 20.86 36.45
CA GLY A 231 -33.43 20.29 35.33
C GLY A 231 -32.06 19.81 35.78
N ARG A 232 -31.56 18.76 35.13
CA ARG A 232 -30.14 18.40 35.13
C ARG A 232 -29.67 18.33 33.67
N PRO A 233 -28.69 19.16 33.26
CA PRO A 233 -28.19 19.17 31.88
C PRO A 233 -27.59 17.84 31.43
N GLY A 234 -26.98 17.07 32.34
CA GLY A 234 -26.36 15.79 32.03
C GLY A 234 -25.30 15.90 30.94
N VAL A 235 -24.47 16.95 30.98
CA VAL A 235 -23.49 17.29 29.96
C VAL A 235 -22.08 16.96 30.43
N ALA A 236 -21.24 16.46 29.52
CA ALA A 236 -19.81 16.31 29.75
C ALA A 236 -19.09 17.57 29.29
N LEU A 237 -18.10 18.01 30.06
CA LEU A 237 -17.27 19.18 29.76
C LEU A 237 -15.83 18.72 29.58
N ASP A 238 -15.24 19.08 28.45
CA ASP A 238 -13.83 18.86 28.12
C ASP A 238 -13.19 20.16 27.64
N ILE A 239 -11.87 20.20 27.47
CA ILE A 239 -11.21 21.28 26.73
C ILE A 239 -11.17 20.98 25.24
N ALA A 240 -11.35 22.03 24.43
CA ALA A 240 -11.08 22.02 23.00
C ALA A 240 -10.23 23.23 22.63
N PHE A 241 -9.56 23.19 21.48
CA PHE A 241 -9.00 24.41 20.90
C PHE A 241 -10.14 25.40 20.62
N ALA A 242 -9.96 26.68 20.94
CA ALA A 242 -10.97 27.73 20.80
C ALA A 242 -11.16 28.19 19.33
N LEU A 243 -10.95 27.29 18.36
CA LEU A 243 -11.07 27.53 16.93
C LEU A 243 -11.38 26.24 16.16
N PRO A 244 -12.05 26.34 14.99
CA PRO A 244 -12.36 25.19 14.16
C PRO A 244 -11.11 24.55 13.51
N PRO A 245 -11.16 23.25 13.17
CA PRO A 245 -12.32 22.36 13.23
C PRO A 245 -12.63 21.87 14.66
N TRP A 246 -13.91 21.84 15.02
CA TRP A 246 -14.37 21.36 16.33
C TRP A 246 -14.17 19.85 16.50
N PRO A 247 -14.11 19.32 17.74
CA PRO A 247 -14.03 17.88 17.99
C PRO A 247 -15.17 17.12 17.30
N SER A 248 -14.82 16.17 16.42
CA SER A 248 -15.81 15.35 15.71
C SER A 248 -16.35 14.19 16.55
N ASN A 249 -15.52 13.69 17.47
CA ASN A 249 -15.87 12.65 18.43
C ASN A 249 -15.09 12.92 19.74
N PRO A 250 -15.76 13.26 20.85
CA PRO A 250 -15.09 13.68 22.08
C PRO A 250 -14.17 12.60 22.68
N ASP A 251 -14.48 11.31 22.52
CA ASP A 251 -13.63 10.24 23.05
C ASP A 251 -12.39 9.98 22.18
N LYS A 252 -12.45 10.34 20.90
CA LYS A 252 -11.41 10.04 19.91
C LYS A 252 -10.59 11.23 19.45
N ASP A 253 -11.12 12.45 19.60
CA ASP A 253 -10.61 13.71 19.06
C ASP A 253 -10.42 14.75 20.19
N THR A 254 -9.59 14.40 21.17
CA THR A 254 -9.28 15.24 22.34
C THR A 254 -8.11 16.19 22.09
N VAL A 255 -8.00 17.26 22.88
CA VAL A 255 -6.83 18.17 22.87
C VAL A 255 -5.53 17.38 23.05
N GLY A 256 -5.50 16.43 23.99
CA GLY A 256 -4.32 15.58 24.21
C GLY A 256 -3.88 14.83 22.95
N ARG A 257 -4.81 14.27 22.18
CA ARG A 257 -4.52 13.55 20.92
C ARG A 257 -4.12 14.50 19.78
N ARG A 258 -4.76 15.67 19.68
CA ARG A 258 -4.38 16.70 18.70
C ARG A 258 -2.96 17.22 18.95
N CYS A 259 -2.62 17.53 20.20
CA CYS A 259 -1.27 17.90 20.61
C CYS A 259 -0.26 16.76 20.38
N ALA A 260 -0.64 15.50 20.66
CA ALA A 260 0.19 14.33 20.36
C ALA A 260 0.51 14.21 18.87
N SER A 261 -0.50 14.39 18.02
CA SER A 261 -0.37 14.30 16.57
C SER A 261 0.53 15.41 16.05
N LEU A 262 0.39 16.63 16.58
CA LEU A 262 1.25 17.76 16.23
C LEU A 262 2.72 17.49 16.61
N LEU A 263 2.99 17.00 17.82
CA LEU A 263 4.34 16.65 18.26
C LEU A 263 4.95 15.53 17.41
N ALA A 264 4.16 14.51 17.05
CA ALA A 264 4.61 13.41 16.20
C ALA A 264 4.98 13.92 14.78
N VAL A 265 4.17 14.81 14.20
CA VAL A 265 4.47 15.42 12.90
C VAL A 265 5.73 16.29 12.98
N VAL A 266 5.88 17.10 14.04
CA VAL A 266 7.09 17.94 14.21
C VAL A 266 8.34 17.09 14.42
N ALA A 267 8.26 16.02 15.20
CA ALA A 267 9.36 15.07 15.35
C ALA A 267 9.79 14.49 13.98
N GLU A 268 8.82 14.12 13.13
CA GLU A 268 9.13 13.63 11.78
C GLU A 268 9.67 14.71 10.84
N ILE A 269 9.29 15.97 11.01
CA ILE A 269 9.89 17.09 10.27
C ILE A 269 11.36 17.26 10.68
N VAL A 270 11.65 17.29 11.99
CA VAL A 270 13.03 17.40 12.50
C VAL A 270 13.87 16.22 11.99
N ARG A 271 13.37 14.99 12.10
CA ARG A 271 14.04 13.80 11.55
C ARG A 271 14.18 13.86 10.03
N GLY A 272 13.18 14.38 9.32
CA GLY A 272 13.22 14.58 7.87
C GLY A 272 14.38 15.48 7.45
N PHE A 273 14.59 16.57 8.18
CA PHE A 273 15.73 17.46 7.98
C PHE A 273 17.06 16.83 8.40
N GLU A 274 17.13 16.09 9.51
CA GLU A 274 18.35 15.34 9.88
C GLU A 274 18.74 14.34 8.79
N ARG A 275 17.76 13.63 8.22
CA ARG A 275 17.96 12.69 7.11
C ARG A 275 18.45 13.37 5.85
N SER A 276 17.88 14.53 5.50
CA SER A 276 18.23 15.24 4.28
C SER A 276 19.68 15.78 4.30
N VAL A 277 20.22 16.08 5.48
CA VAL A 277 21.64 16.47 5.63
C VAL A 277 22.58 15.30 5.96
N GLY A 278 22.11 14.06 5.90
CA GLY A 278 22.93 12.85 6.13
C GLY A 278 23.31 12.61 7.59
N MET A 279 22.59 13.21 8.54
CA MET A 279 22.83 13.05 9.99
C MET A 279 22.00 11.92 10.61
N ARG A 280 21.11 11.31 9.83
CA ARG A 280 20.22 10.22 10.28
C ARG A 280 19.87 9.28 9.14
N GLU A 281 19.83 7.99 9.44
CA GLU A 281 19.37 6.96 8.50
C GLU A 281 17.85 7.05 8.27
N ALA A 282 17.38 6.64 7.08
CA ALA A 282 15.95 6.65 6.76
C ALA A 282 15.19 5.65 7.66
N PRO A 283 13.95 5.95 8.09
CA PRO A 283 13.18 5.01 8.90
C PRO A 283 12.97 3.71 8.11
N ARG A 284 13.26 2.57 8.75
CA ARG A 284 13.03 1.22 8.22
C ARG A 284 11.55 1.08 7.83
N ARG A 285 11.26 1.11 6.53
CA ARG A 285 10.08 0.44 5.95
C ARG A 285 10.34 -1.07 5.99
N PRO A 286 9.29 -1.92 5.93
CA PRO A 286 9.49 -3.38 5.87
C PRO A 286 10.52 -3.70 4.79
N ASP A 287 11.57 -4.38 5.22
CA ASP A 287 12.89 -4.60 4.62
C ASP A 287 13.05 -4.31 3.12
N LEU A 288 13.72 -3.20 2.85
CA LEU A 288 14.57 -2.99 1.69
C LEU A 288 15.89 -2.37 2.18
N ASP A 289 16.58 -3.08 3.08
CA ASP A 289 17.92 -2.70 3.54
C ASP A 289 18.89 -2.76 2.36
N LEU A 290 19.40 -1.59 1.97
CA LEU A 290 20.41 -1.41 0.93
C LEU A 290 21.86 -1.59 1.48
N ASP A 291 22.00 -1.79 2.78
CA ASP A 291 23.28 -1.83 3.51
C ASP A 291 23.50 -3.13 4.29
N VAL A 292 23.37 -4.28 3.61
CA VAL A 292 23.66 -5.59 4.20
C VAL A 292 24.96 -6.16 3.62
N ASP A 293 26.07 -5.84 4.28
CA ASP A 293 27.23 -6.75 4.42
C ASP A 293 27.06 -7.58 5.71
N VAL A 294 25.83 -8.01 6.03
CA VAL A 294 25.60 -8.93 7.16
C VAL A 294 25.89 -10.34 6.67
N ASP A 295 26.86 -10.97 7.33
CA ASP A 295 27.18 -12.38 7.27
C ASP A 295 25.90 -13.23 7.12
N VAL A 296 25.83 -13.93 5.99
CA VAL A 296 24.77 -14.88 5.61
C VAL A 296 24.64 -16.05 6.61
N ASP A 297 25.56 -16.16 7.57
CA ASP A 297 25.63 -17.28 8.52
C ASP A 297 25.02 -17.00 9.91
N ASN A 298 24.49 -15.79 10.22
CA ASN A 298 24.06 -15.45 11.59
C ASN A 298 22.56 -15.16 11.80
N LEU A 299 21.69 -15.58 10.87
CA LEU A 299 20.21 -15.54 11.06
C LEU A 299 19.60 -16.90 11.43
N THR A 300 20.34 -17.76 12.14
CA THR A 300 19.76 -18.92 12.83
C THR A 300 19.66 -18.64 14.32
N THR A 301 18.64 -17.86 14.71
CA THR A 301 18.04 -18.02 16.05
C THR A 301 16.97 -19.10 15.95
N GLU A 302 17.10 -20.12 16.79
CA GLU A 302 16.47 -21.45 16.73
C GLU A 302 14.92 -21.52 16.82
N ASP A 303 14.15 -20.46 16.57
CA ASP A 303 12.68 -20.49 16.74
C ASP A 303 11.83 -19.85 15.61
N ASP A 304 12.42 -19.36 14.52
CA ASP A 304 11.66 -18.86 13.35
C ASP A 304 11.98 -19.70 12.09
N ILE A 305 11.37 -20.88 11.98
CA ILE A 305 11.24 -21.54 10.67
C ILE A 305 10.22 -20.72 9.90
N ASP A 306 10.68 -19.85 8.99
CA ASP A 306 9.80 -19.14 8.06
C ASP A 306 8.95 -20.17 7.30
N PRO A 307 7.61 -20.21 7.51
CA PRO A 307 6.73 -21.21 6.92
C PRO A 307 6.67 -21.00 5.41
N GLY A 308 7.61 -21.61 4.68
CA GLY A 308 7.77 -21.41 3.25
C GLY A 308 9.16 -21.74 2.70
N THR A 309 10.17 -21.94 3.54
CA THR A 309 11.51 -22.32 3.09
C THR A 309 11.70 -23.84 3.05
N TRP A 310 12.56 -24.31 2.14
CA TRP A 310 13.00 -25.71 2.12
C TRP A 310 13.99 -25.94 3.26
N ALA A 311 13.67 -26.85 4.16
CA ALA A 311 14.54 -27.22 5.28
C ALA A 311 14.90 -28.71 5.22
N PRO A 312 16.11 -29.12 5.62
CA PRO A 312 16.44 -30.53 5.74
C PRO A 312 15.52 -31.21 6.75
N VAL A 313 14.98 -32.39 6.40
CA VAL A 313 14.10 -33.17 7.30
C VAL A 313 14.92 -34.17 8.09
N ASP A 314 14.88 -34.06 9.43
CA ASP A 314 15.33 -35.14 10.30
C ASP A 314 14.33 -36.31 10.21
N HIS A 315 14.71 -37.30 9.41
CA HIS A 315 13.97 -38.54 9.22
C HIS A 315 14.67 -39.72 9.90
N SER A 316 15.49 -39.47 10.92
CA SER A 316 16.15 -40.53 11.70
C SER A 316 15.16 -41.52 12.34
N ASN A 317 13.94 -41.06 12.64
CA ASN A 317 12.83 -41.90 13.13
C ASN A 317 12.10 -42.68 12.02
N TYR A 318 12.38 -42.38 10.75
CA TYR A 318 11.78 -42.97 9.56
C TYR A 318 12.88 -43.38 8.55
N PRO A 319 13.70 -44.40 8.87
CA PRO A 319 14.89 -44.76 8.09
C PRO A 319 14.59 -45.21 6.66
N ASP A 320 13.35 -45.61 6.37
CA ASP A 320 12.91 -46.02 5.04
C ASP A 320 12.40 -44.84 4.18
N LEU A 321 12.25 -43.63 4.74
CA LEU A 321 11.68 -42.48 4.04
C LEU A 321 12.53 -42.05 2.83
N GLU A 322 13.84 -41.87 3.03
CA GLU A 322 14.76 -41.46 1.96
C GLU A 322 14.88 -42.54 0.85
N PRO A 323 15.07 -43.84 1.17
CA PRO A 323 14.99 -44.90 0.17
C PRO A 323 13.66 -44.94 -0.60
N GLN A 324 12.52 -44.79 0.08
CA GLN A 324 11.20 -44.79 -0.58
C GLN A 324 10.98 -43.57 -1.47
N LEU A 325 11.47 -42.40 -1.07
CA LEU A 325 11.45 -41.19 -1.90
C LEU A 325 12.40 -41.34 -3.10
N ALA A 326 13.58 -41.93 -2.92
CA ALA A 326 14.52 -42.17 -4.01
C ALA A 326 14.01 -43.21 -5.03
N GLU A 327 13.22 -44.19 -4.59
CA GLU A 327 12.53 -45.16 -5.45
C GLU A 327 11.25 -44.60 -6.11
N SER A 328 10.72 -43.49 -5.62
CA SER A 328 9.61 -42.77 -6.24
C SER A 328 10.07 -42.17 -7.57
N GLU A 329 9.24 -42.32 -8.62
CA GLU A 329 9.54 -41.82 -9.97
C GLU A 329 9.86 -40.32 -10.01
N LEU A 330 9.39 -39.58 -9.00
CA LEU A 330 9.49 -38.12 -8.94
C LEU A 330 10.42 -37.62 -7.83
N GLY A 331 10.81 -38.47 -6.87
CA GLY A 331 11.52 -38.00 -5.68
C GLY A 331 10.67 -37.13 -4.76
N LEU A 332 9.34 -37.16 -4.90
CA LEU A 332 8.40 -36.28 -4.21
C LEU A 332 7.43 -37.08 -3.31
N ALA A 333 7.06 -36.51 -2.17
CA ALA A 333 5.88 -36.92 -1.41
C ALA A 333 5.18 -35.71 -0.78
N VAL A 334 3.88 -35.84 -0.55
CA VAL A 334 3.10 -34.86 0.22
C VAL A 334 2.36 -35.61 1.31
N TYR A 335 2.47 -35.13 2.54
CA TYR A 335 1.71 -35.65 3.68
C TYR A 335 1.07 -34.51 4.46
N ARG A 336 0.20 -34.85 5.41
CA ARG A 336 -0.35 -33.88 6.37
C ARG A 336 0.21 -34.16 7.75
N ASP A 337 0.69 -33.13 8.43
CA ASP A 337 1.16 -33.26 9.81
C ASP A 337 0.00 -33.32 10.82
N ASP A 338 0.32 -33.42 12.10
CA ASP A 338 -0.67 -33.51 13.20
C ASP A 338 -1.53 -32.24 13.33
N ASP A 339 -1.06 -31.10 12.79
CA ASP A 339 -1.77 -29.83 12.74
C ASP A 339 -2.55 -29.63 11.42
N ASP A 340 -2.68 -30.69 10.61
CA ASP A 340 -3.30 -30.72 9.26
C ASP A 340 -2.60 -29.81 8.23
N ASN A 341 -1.37 -29.36 8.51
CA ASN A 341 -0.57 -28.64 7.52
C ASN A 341 -0.13 -29.60 6.42
N MET A 342 -0.19 -29.14 5.18
CA MET A 342 0.35 -29.90 4.06
C MET A 342 1.87 -29.73 4.05
N VAL A 343 2.62 -30.82 4.19
CA VAL A 343 4.08 -30.83 4.12
C VAL A 343 4.51 -31.55 2.86
N MET A 344 5.31 -30.86 2.05
CA MET A 344 5.93 -31.41 0.87
C MET A 344 7.34 -31.87 1.17
N LEU A 345 7.69 -33.08 0.74
CA LEU A 345 9.02 -33.66 0.83
C LEU A 345 9.61 -33.83 -0.57
N VAL A 346 10.90 -33.53 -0.69
CA VAL A 346 11.67 -33.72 -1.92
C VAL A 346 12.99 -34.37 -1.59
N HIS A 347 13.31 -35.43 -2.32
CA HIS A 347 14.62 -36.04 -2.32
C HIS A 347 15.55 -35.29 -3.29
N THR A 348 16.73 -34.91 -2.80
CA THR A 348 17.79 -34.25 -3.56
C THR A 348 19.10 -35.02 -3.39
N GLU A 349 20.14 -34.65 -4.14
CA GLU A 349 21.49 -35.24 -4.01
C GLU A 349 22.09 -35.03 -2.60
N THR A 350 21.59 -34.06 -1.84
CA THR A 350 22.08 -33.72 -0.50
C THR A 350 21.17 -34.20 0.63
N GLY A 351 20.10 -34.94 0.32
CA GLY A 351 19.19 -35.57 1.27
C GLY A 351 17.72 -35.21 1.06
N VAL A 352 16.89 -35.48 2.08
CA VAL A 352 15.45 -35.16 2.05
C VAL A 352 15.20 -33.77 2.63
N PHE A 353 14.51 -32.93 1.85
CA PHE A 353 14.09 -31.59 2.25
C PHE A 353 12.57 -31.50 2.34
N GLY A 354 12.09 -30.77 3.33
CA GLY A 354 10.69 -30.59 3.64
C GLY A 354 10.30 -29.13 3.60
N ARG A 355 9.06 -28.85 3.19
CA ARG A 355 8.48 -27.53 3.21
C ARG A 355 7.00 -27.61 3.58
N THR A 356 6.60 -26.80 4.56
CA THR A 356 5.20 -26.62 4.93
C THR A 356 4.51 -25.67 3.95
N ILE A 357 3.35 -26.09 3.44
CA ILE A 357 2.45 -25.29 2.63
C ILE A 357 1.34 -24.77 3.55
N PRO A 358 1.23 -23.44 3.76
CA PRO A 358 0.30 -22.88 4.71
C PRO A 358 -1.17 -23.12 4.30
N HIS A 359 -2.05 -23.17 5.29
CA HIS A 359 -3.48 -23.16 5.05
C HIS A 359 -3.93 -21.90 4.30
N ALA A 360 -5.05 -22.00 3.60
CA ALA A 360 -5.68 -20.83 2.99
C ALA A 360 -6.01 -19.78 4.08
N ARG A 361 -5.80 -18.50 3.78
CA ARG A 361 -5.98 -17.39 4.72
C ARG A 361 -7.34 -17.44 5.43
N VAL A 362 -7.38 -17.07 6.70
CA VAL A 362 -8.62 -17.03 7.46
C VAL A 362 -9.59 -16.03 6.83
N LEU A 363 -10.83 -16.47 6.61
CA LEU A 363 -11.88 -15.62 6.03
C LEU A 363 -12.38 -14.59 7.05
N GLU A 364 -12.78 -13.41 6.57
CA GLU A 364 -13.32 -12.35 7.42
C GLU A 364 -14.65 -12.81 8.09
N PRO A 365 -14.71 -12.93 9.43
CA PRO A 365 -15.87 -13.52 10.10
C PRO A 365 -17.16 -12.69 9.98
N ALA A 366 -17.02 -11.37 9.76
CA ALA A 366 -18.14 -10.44 9.66
C ALA A 366 -18.86 -10.52 8.30
N VAL A 367 -18.25 -11.16 7.29
CA VAL A 367 -18.77 -11.26 5.93
C VAL A 367 -19.32 -12.67 5.70
N ARG A 368 -20.42 -12.80 4.94
CA ARG A 368 -20.96 -14.11 4.57
C ARG A 368 -19.86 -14.93 3.88
N ARG A 369 -19.66 -16.18 4.31
CA ARG A 369 -18.54 -17.03 3.90
C ARG A 369 -18.35 -17.09 2.38
N GLY A 370 -19.41 -17.27 1.60
CA GLY A 370 -19.34 -17.20 0.13
C GLY A 370 -18.66 -15.93 -0.39
N THR A 371 -19.13 -14.77 0.05
CA THR A 371 -18.55 -13.46 -0.32
C THR A 371 -17.16 -13.27 0.27
N ALA A 372 -16.90 -13.77 1.48
CA ALA A 372 -15.57 -13.69 2.09
C ALA A 372 -14.54 -14.52 1.29
N ALA A 373 -14.92 -15.72 0.82
CA ALA A 373 -14.08 -16.57 0.00
C ALA A 373 -13.83 -15.97 -1.40
N GLU A 374 -14.85 -15.34 -1.99
CA GLU A 374 -14.71 -14.56 -3.23
C GLU A 374 -13.71 -13.41 -3.05
N ASN A 375 -13.88 -12.61 -2.00
CA ASN A 375 -12.99 -11.50 -1.68
C ASN A 375 -11.56 -11.98 -1.42
N ALA A 376 -11.37 -13.04 -0.64
CA ALA A 376 -10.05 -13.61 -0.34
C ALA A 376 -9.34 -14.10 -1.60
N THR A 377 -10.07 -14.78 -2.49
CA THR A 377 -9.57 -15.26 -3.78
C THR A 377 -9.06 -14.11 -4.65
N LEU A 378 -9.85 -13.05 -4.81
CA LEU A 378 -9.46 -11.89 -5.61
C LEU A 378 -8.35 -11.07 -4.92
N ALA A 379 -8.38 -10.99 -3.59
CA ALA A 379 -7.34 -10.32 -2.82
C ALA A 379 -5.98 -11.00 -2.96
N ALA A 380 -5.92 -12.35 -3.00
CA ALA A 380 -4.69 -13.08 -3.26
C ALA A 380 -4.09 -12.70 -4.64
N ALA A 381 -4.94 -12.67 -5.68
CA ALA A 381 -4.53 -12.26 -7.02
C ALA A 381 -4.09 -10.79 -7.09
N ALA A 382 -4.80 -9.90 -6.39
CA ALA A 382 -4.51 -8.47 -6.38
C ALA A 382 -3.24 -8.14 -5.57
N GLN A 383 -3.04 -8.76 -4.41
CA GLN A 383 -1.91 -8.50 -3.54
C GLN A 383 -0.59 -8.94 -4.19
N TRP A 384 -0.57 -10.18 -4.68
CA TRP A 384 0.67 -10.82 -5.14
C TRP A 384 0.91 -10.68 -6.65
N GLY A 385 -0.15 -10.55 -7.44
CA GLY A 385 -0.05 -10.39 -8.89
C GLY A 385 0.01 -8.93 -9.33
N LEU A 386 -1.08 -8.19 -9.10
CA LEU A 386 -1.25 -6.73 -9.18
C LEU A 386 -2.77 -6.47 -9.25
N PRO A 387 -3.32 -5.46 -8.55
CA PRO A 387 -4.76 -5.16 -8.60
C PRO A 387 -5.26 -4.74 -10.00
N ASP A 388 -4.35 -4.25 -10.85
CA ASP A 388 -4.63 -3.75 -12.20
C ASP A 388 -5.26 -4.79 -13.13
N PHE A 389 -4.83 -6.04 -13.01
CA PHE A 389 -5.29 -7.16 -13.84
C PHE A 389 -6.58 -7.79 -13.33
N VAL A 390 -6.97 -7.51 -12.08
CA VAL A 390 -8.12 -8.11 -11.41
C VAL A 390 -9.35 -7.24 -11.63
N LEU A 391 -10.41 -7.82 -12.19
CA LEU A 391 -11.69 -7.17 -12.46
C LEU A 391 -12.75 -7.77 -11.52
N PRO A 392 -13.15 -7.04 -10.46
CA PRO A 392 -14.17 -7.51 -9.53
C PRO A 392 -15.54 -7.72 -10.20
N PRO A 393 -16.46 -8.48 -9.57
CA PRO A 393 -17.81 -8.72 -10.07
C PRO A 393 -18.55 -7.44 -10.47
N LYS A 394 -19.03 -7.39 -11.72
CA LYS A 394 -19.89 -6.30 -12.20
C LYS A 394 -21.36 -6.74 -12.19
N LYS A 395 -22.23 -5.99 -11.53
CA LYS A 395 -23.70 -6.16 -11.64
C LYS A 395 -24.17 -5.59 -12.98
N ILE A 396 -24.77 -6.43 -13.82
CA ILE A 396 -25.38 -6.03 -15.11
C ILE A 396 -26.91 -6.16 -15.00
N ALA A 397 -27.64 -5.19 -15.53
CA ALA A 397 -29.09 -5.30 -15.66
C ALA A 397 -29.48 -6.34 -16.72
N LYS A 398 -30.33 -7.30 -16.37
CA LYS A 398 -30.91 -8.28 -17.29
C LYS A 398 -32.42 -8.28 -17.13
N GLY A 399 -33.11 -7.47 -17.95
CA GLY A 399 -34.54 -7.22 -17.79
C GLY A 399 -34.82 -6.41 -16.52
N THR A 400 -35.74 -6.87 -15.66
CA THR A 400 -36.09 -6.23 -14.38
C THR A 400 -35.19 -6.64 -13.20
N ALA A 401 -34.24 -7.55 -13.40
CA ALA A 401 -33.33 -8.03 -12.35
C ALA A 401 -31.87 -7.63 -12.65
N SER A 402 -31.09 -7.32 -11.61
CA SER A 402 -29.64 -7.23 -11.69
C SER A 402 -29.01 -8.62 -11.53
N ARG A 403 -28.02 -8.94 -12.35
CA ARG A 403 -27.25 -10.19 -12.28
C ARG A 403 -25.76 -9.87 -12.32
N GLU A 404 -25.02 -10.46 -11.39
CA GLU A 404 -23.56 -10.37 -11.36
C GLU A 404 -22.94 -11.14 -12.53
N LEU A 405 -21.96 -10.52 -13.17
CA LEU A 405 -21.18 -11.08 -14.25
C LEU A 405 -20.00 -11.88 -13.66
N GLY A 406 -20.31 -13.08 -13.18
CA GLY A 406 -19.32 -13.95 -12.53
C GLY A 406 -18.80 -13.44 -11.19
N ASP A 407 -17.87 -14.20 -10.60
CA ASP A 407 -17.33 -13.97 -9.26
C ASP A 407 -15.98 -13.23 -9.34
N GLY A 408 -15.40 -13.11 -10.54
CA GLY A 408 -14.25 -12.29 -10.87
C GLY A 408 -13.71 -12.57 -12.27
N THR A 409 -12.87 -11.69 -12.78
CA THR A 409 -12.18 -11.87 -14.05
C THR A 409 -10.75 -11.35 -13.93
N VAL A 410 -9.81 -12.02 -14.56
CA VAL A 410 -8.41 -11.57 -14.64
C VAL A 410 -8.05 -11.45 -16.11
N ILE A 411 -7.45 -10.32 -16.52
CA ILE A 411 -7.02 -10.08 -17.91
C ILE A 411 -5.55 -9.68 -17.90
N PHE A 412 -4.73 -10.31 -18.75
CA PHE A 412 -3.30 -10.05 -18.86
C PHE A 412 -2.84 -10.41 -20.29
N GLY A 413 -2.13 -9.49 -20.96
CA GLY A 413 -1.72 -9.70 -22.34
C GLY A 413 -2.90 -10.05 -23.25
N ASN A 414 -2.80 -11.18 -23.96
CA ASN A 414 -3.87 -11.74 -24.81
C ASN A 414 -4.62 -12.91 -24.15
N ARG A 415 -4.51 -13.06 -22.82
CA ARG A 415 -5.10 -14.16 -22.03
C ARG A 415 -6.02 -13.63 -20.94
N ALA A 416 -6.96 -14.47 -20.52
CA ALA A 416 -7.92 -14.12 -19.48
C ALA A 416 -8.42 -15.34 -18.69
N LEU A 417 -8.72 -15.12 -17.41
CA LEU A 417 -9.31 -16.12 -16.52
C LEU A 417 -10.71 -15.67 -16.10
N ALA A 418 -11.69 -16.57 -16.23
CA ALA A 418 -13.04 -16.38 -15.71
C ALA A 418 -13.18 -17.12 -14.37
N ILE A 419 -13.22 -16.38 -13.26
CA ILE A 419 -13.16 -16.94 -11.91
C ILE A 419 -14.57 -17.22 -11.38
N GLN A 420 -14.73 -18.39 -10.76
CA GLN A 420 -15.93 -18.83 -10.06
C GLN A 420 -15.56 -19.44 -8.70
N VAL A 421 -16.05 -18.88 -7.61
CA VAL A 421 -15.77 -19.37 -6.27
C VAL A 421 -16.99 -20.11 -5.72
N LYS A 422 -16.76 -21.24 -5.08
CA LYS A 422 -17.80 -22.06 -4.45
C LYS A 422 -17.37 -22.39 -3.03
N SER A 423 -18.05 -21.75 -2.09
CA SER A 423 -17.88 -21.97 -0.65
C SER A 423 -19.18 -22.54 -0.06
N ARG A 424 -19.06 -23.12 1.13
CA ARG A 424 -20.17 -23.71 1.87
C ARG A 424 -20.44 -22.92 3.14
N ASP A 425 -21.62 -22.30 3.23
CA ASP A 425 -22.03 -21.55 4.43
C ASP A 425 -22.30 -22.43 5.67
N VAL A 426 -22.42 -23.76 5.48
CA VAL A 426 -22.75 -24.74 6.53
C VAL A 426 -21.51 -25.57 6.86
N PRO A 427 -21.25 -25.91 8.14
CA PRO A 427 -20.11 -26.76 8.51
C PRO A 427 -20.00 -28.04 7.67
N THR A 428 -18.77 -28.50 7.48
CA THR A 428 -18.40 -29.73 6.77
C THR A 428 -19.24 -30.92 7.29
N ASP A 429 -19.87 -31.69 6.41
CA ASP A 429 -20.55 -32.93 6.80
C ASP A 429 -19.48 -33.94 7.23
N ALA A 430 -19.70 -34.61 8.35
CA ALA A 430 -18.80 -35.67 8.85
C ALA A 430 -18.71 -36.88 7.89
N ASN A 431 -19.54 -36.94 6.84
CA ASN A 431 -19.51 -37.97 5.81
C ASN A 431 -18.71 -37.54 4.55
N PRO A 432 -17.50 -38.08 4.33
CA PRO A 432 -16.65 -37.71 3.18
C PRO A 432 -17.30 -37.94 1.82
N ALA A 433 -18.12 -38.99 1.66
CA ALA A 433 -18.77 -39.29 0.39
C ALA A 433 -19.83 -38.25 -0.01
N ARG A 434 -20.42 -37.56 0.97
CA ARG A 434 -21.32 -36.44 0.70
C ARG A 434 -20.55 -35.19 0.31
N GLU A 435 -19.41 -34.95 0.93
CA GLU A 435 -18.53 -33.84 0.58
C GLU A 435 -17.96 -33.98 -0.83
N LEU A 436 -17.47 -35.17 -1.21
CA LEU A 436 -17.03 -35.45 -2.58
C LEU A 436 -18.13 -35.14 -3.61
N LYS A 437 -19.38 -35.56 -3.35
CA LYS A 437 -20.53 -35.26 -4.20
C LYS A 437 -20.86 -33.77 -4.23
N TRP A 438 -20.70 -33.07 -3.11
CA TRP A 438 -20.91 -31.63 -3.03
C TRP A 438 -19.87 -30.89 -3.86
N ILE A 439 -18.59 -31.23 -3.73
CA ILE A 439 -17.48 -30.65 -4.51
C ILE A 439 -17.72 -30.87 -5.99
N ALA A 440 -17.93 -32.12 -6.44
CA ALA A 440 -18.16 -32.43 -7.85
C ALA A 440 -19.36 -31.66 -8.44
N LYS A 441 -20.48 -31.62 -7.70
CA LYS A 441 -21.68 -30.88 -8.12
C LYS A 441 -21.42 -29.38 -8.25
N ASN A 442 -20.73 -28.77 -7.29
CA ASN A 442 -20.48 -27.33 -7.27
C ASN A 442 -19.39 -26.93 -8.27
N ALA A 443 -18.37 -27.77 -8.46
CA ALA A 443 -17.36 -27.58 -9.49
C ALA A 443 -17.98 -27.58 -10.90
N ALA A 444 -18.81 -28.60 -11.22
CA ALA A 444 -19.54 -28.64 -12.50
C ALA A 444 -20.55 -27.49 -12.66
N LYS A 445 -21.05 -26.92 -11.56
CA LYS A 445 -21.87 -25.70 -11.59
C LYS A 445 -21.00 -24.47 -11.89
N GLY A 446 -19.86 -24.33 -11.22
CA GLY A 446 -18.87 -23.28 -11.44
C GLY A 446 -18.37 -23.26 -12.89
N ALA A 447 -17.98 -24.41 -13.43
CA ALA A 447 -17.57 -24.59 -14.82
C ALA A 447 -18.60 -23.99 -15.82
N ARG A 448 -19.88 -24.36 -15.66
CA ARG A 448 -20.97 -23.82 -16.49
C ARG A 448 -21.20 -22.32 -16.30
N GLN A 449 -21.00 -21.81 -15.09
CA GLN A 449 -21.10 -20.38 -14.81
C GLN A 449 -19.96 -19.59 -15.45
N ALA A 450 -18.71 -20.08 -15.37
CA ALA A 450 -17.55 -19.49 -16.03
C ALA A 450 -17.77 -19.40 -17.56
N ALA A 451 -18.21 -20.51 -18.20
CA ALA A 451 -18.54 -20.51 -19.62
C ALA A 451 -19.65 -19.50 -19.98
N GLY A 452 -20.65 -19.36 -19.11
CA GLY A 452 -21.70 -18.36 -19.25
C GLY A 452 -21.19 -16.92 -19.12
N THR A 453 -20.22 -16.68 -18.24
CA THR A 453 -19.56 -15.38 -18.04
C THR A 453 -18.76 -15.00 -19.29
N VAL A 454 -17.90 -15.90 -19.78
CA VAL A 454 -17.12 -15.69 -21.01
C VAL A 454 -18.03 -15.37 -22.18
N ARG A 455 -19.08 -16.17 -22.42
CA ARG A 455 -20.05 -15.91 -23.49
C ARG A 455 -20.73 -14.53 -23.38
N THR A 456 -20.96 -14.04 -22.17
CA THR A 456 -21.59 -12.74 -21.94
C THR A 456 -20.60 -11.59 -22.13
N LEU A 457 -19.33 -11.82 -21.80
CA LEU A 457 -18.25 -10.87 -22.03
C LEU A 457 -17.92 -10.75 -23.51
N THR A 458 -17.81 -11.86 -24.24
CA THR A 458 -17.42 -11.90 -25.66
C THR A 458 -18.50 -11.42 -26.62
N SER A 459 -19.75 -11.23 -26.16
CA SER A 459 -20.84 -10.82 -27.06
C SER A 459 -20.67 -9.40 -27.61
N THR A 460 -20.07 -8.52 -26.83
CA THR A 460 -19.91 -7.09 -27.12
C THR A 460 -18.78 -6.52 -26.26
N PRO A 461 -17.94 -5.61 -26.76
CA PRO A 461 -17.00 -4.87 -25.92
C PRO A 461 -17.69 -4.20 -24.73
N LYS A 462 -17.03 -4.20 -23.57
CA LYS A 462 -17.58 -3.68 -22.32
C LYS A 462 -16.55 -2.87 -21.56
N THR A 463 -17.02 -1.82 -20.89
CA THR A 463 -16.21 -1.13 -19.87
C THR A 463 -16.33 -1.85 -18.54
N LEU A 464 -15.20 -2.30 -18.01
CA LEU A 464 -15.06 -2.96 -16.71
C LEU A 464 -14.21 -2.08 -15.77
N HIS A 465 -14.31 -2.29 -14.47
CA HIS A 465 -13.44 -1.63 -13.49
C HIS A 465 -12.45 -2.64 -12.95
N ASN A 466 -11.18 -2.28 -12.88
CA ASN A 466 -10.20 -3.10 -12.17
C ASN A 466 -10.29 -2.91 -10.65
N ALA A 467 -9.53 -3.70 -9.89
CA ALA A 467 -9.54 -3.64 -8.43
C ALA A 467 -8.94 -2.33 -7.86
N ARG A 468 -8.33 -1.49 -8.71
CA ARG A 468 -7.97 -0.11 -8.37
C ARG A 468 -9.08 0.91 -8.65
N GLY A 469 -10.24 0.47 -9.15
CA GLY A 469 -11.37 1.33 -9.50
C GLY A 469 -11.27 2.00 -10.88
N ARG A 470 -10.22 1.73 -11.65
CA ARG A 470 -10.00 2.36 -12.97
C ARG A 470 -10.82 1.66 -14.05
N SER A 471 -11.37 2.45 -14.96
CA SER A 471 -12.22 1.95 -16.05
C SER A 471 -11.38 1.50 -17.24
N ILE A 472 -11.53 0.25 -17.65
CA ILE A 472 -10.88 -0.32 -18.84
C ILE A 472 -11.94 -0.73 -19.87
N HIS A 473 -11.71 -0.39 -21.13
CA HIS A 473 -12.54 -0.84 -22.24
C HIS A 473 -12.00 -2.14 -22.79
N VAL A 474 -12.77 -3.22 -22.68
CA VAL A 474 -12.33 -4.59 -22.96
C VAL A 474 -13.15 -5.18 -24.10
N ASP A 475 -12.49 -5.59 -25.19
CA ASP A 475 -13.06 -6.52 -26.16
C ASP A 475 -12.70 -7.96 -25.77
N ALA A 476 -13.58 -8.59 -25.00
CA ALA A 476 -13.34 -9.91 -24.45
C ALA A 476 -13.15 -11.01 -25.52
N ALA A 477 -13.57 -10.79 -26.77
CA ALA A 477 -13.39 -11.74 -27.86
C ALA A 477 -11.94 -11.87 -28.31
N ALA A 478 -11.07 -10.91 -27.96
CA ALA A 478 -9.66 -10.89 -28.34
C ALA A 478 -8.75 -11.75 -27.43
N TYR A 479 -9.29 -12.36 -26.37
CA TYR A 479 -8.52 -13.07 -25.36
C TYR A 479 -8.72 -14.60 -25.44
N ALA A 480 -7.66 -15.35 -25.17
CA ALA A 480 -7.75 -16.77 -24.87
C ALA A 480 -8.24 -16.96 -23.42
N TRP A 481 -9.30 -17.76 -23.23
CA TRP A 481 -10.00 -17.88 -21.95
C TRP A 481 -9.85 -19.26 -21.31
N VAL A 482 -9.59 -19.28 -20.00
CA VAL A 482 -9.76 -20.45 -19.13
C VAL A 482 -10.76 -20.14 -18.02
N GLY A 483 -11.65 -21.09 -17.75
CA GLY A 483 -12.51 -21.06 -16.58
C GLY A 483 -11.76 -21.55 -15.35
N VAL A 484 -11.71 -20.76 -14.29
CA VAL A 484 -11.07 -21.15 -13.02
C VAL A 484 -12.17 -21.31 -11.99
N VAL A 485 -12.37 -22.52 -11.45
CA VAL A 485 -13.30 -22.74 -10.36
C VAL A 485 -12.60 -23.10 -9.06
N ILE A 486 -12.80 -22.24 -8.06
CA ILE A 486 -12.13 -22.30 -6.78
C ILE A 486 -13.11 -22.83 -5.75
N ILE A 487 -12.72 -23.92 -5.09
CA ILE A 487 -13.50 -24.56 -4.04
C ILE A 487 -12.91 -24.14 -2.69
N ASP A 488 -13.69 -23.39 -1.92
CA ASP A 488 -13.36 -23.08 -0.53
C ASP A 488 -13.97 -24.15 0.39
N HIS A 489 -13.10 -24.88 1.07
CA HIS A 489 -13.48 -25.99 1.94
C HIS A 489 -12.45 -26.12 3.06
N ASP A 490 -12.89 -26.15 4.33
CA ASP A 490 -11.98 -26.16 5.50
C ASP A 490 -11.14 -27.44 5.55
N GLN A 491 -11.79 -28.60 5.38
CA GLN A 491 -11.15 -29.93 5.46
C GLN A 491 -11.53 -30.78 4.25
N PRO A 492 -10.96 -30.51 3.07
CA PRO A 492 -11.34 -31.22 1.85
C PRO A 492 -11.03 -32.73 1.99
N PRO A 493 -12.00 -33.61 1.64
CA PRO A 493 -11.76 -35.05 1.64
C PRO A 493 -10.69 -35.42 0.61
N GLU A 494 -10.01 -36.55 0.82
CA GLU A 494 -9.08 -37.11 -0.16
C GLU A 494 -9.81 -37.67 -1.39
N HIS A 495 -9.07 -37.84 -2.50
CA HIS A 495 -9.55 -38.42 -3.75
C HIS A 495 -10.71 -37.66 -4.41
N ILE A 496 -10.62 -36.33 -4.45
CA ILE A 496 -11.54 -35.49 -5.21
C ILE A 496 -11.42 -35.85 -6.71
N SER A 497 -12.55 -35.95 -7.41
CA SER A 497 -12.54 -36.22 -8.85
C SER A 497 -12.14 -34.97 -9.66
N THR A 498 -11.50 -35.20 -10.80
CA THR A 498 -11.21 -34.16 -11.79
C THR A 498 -12.50 -33.50 -12.29
N VAL A 499 -12.38 -32.25 -12.72
CA VAL A 499 -13.52 -31.45 -13.18
C VAL A 499 -13.42 -31.29 -14.68
N SER A 500 -14.38 -31.86 -15.41
CA SER A 500 -14.36 -31.79 -16.86
C SER A 500 -14.59 -30.36 -17.38
N SER A 501 -13.80 -30.00 -18.39
CA SER A 501 -14.02 -28.83 -19.23
C SER A 501 -15.42 -28.81 -19.83
N THR A 502 -15.93 -27.61 -20.13
CA THR A 502 -17.19 -27.45 -20.86
C THR A 502 -16.92 -27.52 -22.36
N PRO A 503 -17.93 -27.81 -23.21
CA PRO A 503 -17.73 -27.83 -24.66
C PRO A 503 -17.23 -26.52 -25.27
N SER A 504 -17.33 -25.40 -24.55
CA SER A 504 -16.99 -24.06 -25.04
C SER A 504 -15.88 -23.37 -24.25
N LEU A 505 -15.34 -24.00 -23.19
CA LEU A 505 -14.37 -23.39 -22.30
C LEU A 505 -13.63 -24.48 -21.51
N ALA A 506 -12.29 -24.48 -21.59
CA ALA A 506 -11.42 -25.27 -20.74
C ALA A 506 -11.55 -24.83 -19.28
N VAL A 507 -11.56 -25.77 -18.33
CA VAL A 507 -11.79 -25.46 -16.92
C VAL A 507 -10.77 -26.12 -16.03
N VAL A 508 -10.10 -25.32 -15.22
CA VAL A 508 -9.21 -25.77 -14.15
C VAL A 508 -9.92 -25.55 -12.82
N ALA A 509 -10.04 -26.61 -12.02
CA ALA A 509 -10.66 -26.55 -10.69
C ALA A 509 -9.64 -26.83 -9.60
N LEU A 510 -9.59 -25.96 -8.59
CA LEU A 510 -8.60 -26.00 -7.52
C LEU A 510 -9.24 -25.63 -6.17
N LEU A 511 -8.60 -26.05 -5.09
CA LEU A 511 -8.93 -25.59 -3.75
C LEU A 511 -8.41 -24.16 -3.54
N ARG A 512 -9.05 -23.39 -2.66
CA ARG A 512 -8.59 -22.03 -2.33
C ARG A 512 -7.14 -21.98 -1.84
N ARG A 513 -6.71 -22.99 -1.08
CA ARG A 513 -5.31 -23.11 -0.62
C ARG A 513 -4.31 -23.21 -1.78
N GLU A 514 -4.69 -23.91 -2.86
CA GLU A 514 -3.82 -24.11 -4.02
C GLU A 514 -3.74 -22.84 -4.85
N TRP A 515 -4.84 -22.09 -4.98
CA TRP A 515 -4.85 -20.76 -5.57
C TRP A 515 -3.89 -19.81 -4.84
N GLU A 516 -4.00 -19.76 -3.52
CA GLU A 516 -3.13 -18.91 -2.69
C GLU A 516 -1.67 -19.37 -2.75
N PHE A 517 -1.42 -20.68 -2.75
CA PHE A 517 -0.08 -21.25 -2.98
C PHE A 517 0.52 -20.78 -4.31
N LEU A 518 -0.20 -20.84 -5.43
CA LEU A 518 0.34 -20.43 -6.73
C LEU A 518 0.78 -18.95 -6.73
N PHE A 519 -0.03 -18.07 -6.12
CA PHE A 519 0.32 -16.66 -5.99
C PHE A 519 1.46 -16.42 -5.01
N ASP A 520 1.54 -17.22 -3.95
CA ASP A 520 2.64 -17.16 -3.00
C ASP A 520 3.96 -17.60 -3.63
N GLN A 521 3.90 -18.68 -4.41
CA GLN A 521 5.03 -19.30 -5.09
C GLN A 521 5.58 -18.40 -6.21
N MET A 522 4.72 -17.84 -7.07
CA MET A 522 5.14 -17.15 -8.29
C MET A 522 5.14 -15.63 -8.20
N ARG A 523 4.41 -15.03 -7.25
CA ARG A 523 4.31 -13.55 -7.05
C ARG A 523 4.04 -12.77 -8.35
N SER A 524 3.25 -13.34 -9.24
CA SER A 524 2.99 -12.79 -10.57
C SER A 524 1.67 -13.32 -11.11
N ILE A 525 0.79 -12.42 -11.59
CA ILE A 525 -0.46 -12.87 -12.19
C ILE A 525 -0.25 -13.46 -13.57
N THR A 526 0.73 -12.94 -14.32
CA THR A 526 1.04 -13.45 -15.65
C THR A 526 1.64 -14.85 -15.55
N ALA A 527 2.51 -15.12 -14.56
CA ALA A 527 3.05 -16.46 -14.35
C ALA A 527 1.97 -17.44 -13.88
N VAL A 528 1.13 -17.05 -12.90
CA VAL A 528 -0.01 -17.88 -12.46
C VAL A 528 -0.97 -18.15 -13.61
N GLY A 529 -1.32 -17.14 -14.38
CA GLY A 529 -2.19 -17.29 -15.54
C GLY A 529 -1.57 -18.15 -16.64
N ALA A 530 -0.27 -18.01 -16.90
CA ALA A 530 0.45 -18.87 -17.83
C ALA A 530 0.50 -20.33 -17.37
N TYR A 531 0.67 -20.59 -16.07
CA TYR A 531 0.56 -21.93 -15.48
C TYR A 531 -0.85 -22.51 -15.69
N ILE A 532 -1.90 -21.75 -15.37
CA ILE A 532 -3.29 -22.22 -15.54
C ILE A 532 -3.61 -22.53 -17.00
N HIS A 533 -3.12 -21.73 -17.95
CA HIS A 533 -3.24 -22.05 -19.38
C HIS A 533 -2.40 -23.25 -19.81
N ARG A 534 -1.23 -23.47 -19.19
CA ARG A 534 -0.38 -24.63 -19.49
C ARG A 534 -1.07 -25.95 -19.13
N ILE A 535 -1.84 -25.95 -18.04
CA ILE A 535 -2.51 -27.15 -17.51
C ILE A 535 -4.00 -27.23 -17.90
N GLU A 536 -4.46 -26.42 -18.87
CA GLU A 536 -5.89 -26.31 -19.18
C GLU A 536 -6.51 -27.60 -19.76
N ASP A 537 -5.66 -28.47 -20.30
CA ASP A 537 -6.00 -29.80 -20.83
C ASP A 537 -5.58 -30.95 -19.88
N ASP A 538 -4.89 -30.65 -18.78
CA ASP A 538 -4.44 -31.66 -17.82
C ASP A 538 -5.60 -32.11 -16.92
N GLU A 539 -5.72 -33.42 -16.67
CA GLU A 539 -6.74 -33.98 -15.78
C GLU A 539 -6.29 -33.93 -14.31
N VAL A 540 -6.11 -32.74 -13.76
CA VAL A 540 -5.68 -32.53 -12.36
C VAL A 540 -6.88 -32.28 -11.45
N ALA A 541 -6.97 -33.06 -10.37
CA ALA A 541 -8.03 -32.90 -9.38
C ALA A 541 -7.73 -31.76 -8.38
N PRO A 542 -8.76 -31.06 -7.86
CA PRO A 542 -8.57 -30.17 -6.72
C PRO A 542 -7.94 -30.91 -5.55
N GLY A 543 -6.85 -30.38 -4.98
CA GLY A 543 -6.05 -31.04 -3.95
C GLY A 543 -4.72 -31.60 -4.45
N GLU A 544 -4.58 -31.84 -5.76
CA GLU A 544 -3.40 -32.42 -6.40
C GLU A 544 -2.58 -31.39 -7.21
N HIS A 545 -2.96 -30.10 -7.20
CA HIS A 545 -2.28 -29.07 -8.01
C HIS A 545 -0.90 -28.71 -7.46
N VAL A 546 -0.68 -28.84 -6.14
CA VAL A 546 0.65 -28.59 -5.56
C VAL A 546 1.65 -29.66 -6.01
N PRO A 547 1.40 -30.97 -5.87
CA PRO A 547 2.24 -32.00 -6.48
C PRO A 547 2.48 -31.78 -7.98
N HIS A 548 1.41 -31.58 -8.76
CA HIS A 548 1.48 -31.37 -10.21
C HIS A 548 2.35 -30.16 -10.59
N TYR A 549 2.23 -29.07 -9.83
CA TYR A 549 3.08 -27.88 -10.01
C TYR A 549 4.56 -28.24 -9.91
N PHE A 550 4.95 -29.02 -8.91
CA PHE A 550 6.35 -29.40 -8.68
C PHE A 550 6.87 -30.45 -9.66
N GLU A 551 6.00 -31.33 -10.16
CA GLU A 551 6.32 -32.21 -11.29
C GLU A 551 6.73 -31.38 -12.51
N LEU A 552 5.91 -30.38 -12.86
CA LEU A 552 6.21 -29.47 -13.97
C LEU A 552 7.44 -28.59 -13.67
N ALA A 553 7.64 -28.13 -12.44
CA ALA A 553 8.83 -27.36 -12.07
C ALA A 553 10.12 -28.17 -12.17
N ASN A 554 10.09 -29.46 -11.83
CA ASN A 554 11.22 -30.37 -12.03
C ASN A 554 11.48 -30.62 -13.52
N ALA A 555 10.43 -30.83 -14.31
CA ALA A 555 10.56 -30.98 -15.76
C ALA A 555 11.15 -29.72 -16.42
N ASP A 556 10.72 -28.53 -15.99
CA ASP A 556 11.26 -27.25 -16.46
C ASP A 556 12.73 -27.09 -16.09
N LEU A 557 13.11 -27.43 -14.85
CA LEU A 557 14.50 -27.36 -14.41
C LEU A 557 15.41 -28.28 -15.23
N GLU A 558 14.95 -29.49 -15.52
CA GLU A 558 15.69 -30.44 -16.35
C GLU A 558 15.78 -30.00 -17.81
N ALA A 559 14.70 -29.42 -18.37
CA ALA A 559 14.72 -28.82 -19.70
C ALA A 559 15.71 -27.64 -19.78
N THR A 560 15.76 -26.79 -18.76
CA THR A 560 16.72 -25.67 -18.67
C THR A 560 18.17 -26.15 -18.67
N ARG A 561 18.50 -27.25 -17.98
CA ARG A 561 19.85 -27.84 -17.97
C ARG A 561 20.29 -28.37 -19.33
N ASN A 562 19.34 -28.83 -20.14
CA ASN A 562 19.56 -29.43 -21.44
C ASN A 562 19.32 -28.46 -22.61
N ALA A 563 19.12 -27.17 -22.33
CA ALA A 563 18.82 -26.17 -23.36
C ALA A 563 20.02 -25.98 -24.32
N ASP A 564 19.76 -26.17 -25.61
CA ASP A 564 20.76 -25.95 -26.66
C ASP A 564 21.09 -24.45 -26.77
N THR A 565 22.37 -24.11 -26.65
CA THR A 565 22.85 -22.71 -26.68
C THR A 565 23.04 -22.17 -28.10
N ASP A 566 22.75 -22.97 -29.13
CA ASP A 566 23.14 -22.69 -30.52
C ASP A 566 22.12 -21.78 -31.25
N HIS A 567 22.03 -20.52 -30.83
CA HIS A 567 21.23 -19.49 -31.50
C HIS A 567 22.09 -18.26 -31.83
N ASN A 568 21.90 -17.70 -33.04
CA ASN A 568 22.59 -16.52 -33.57
C ASN A 568 22.20 -15.24 -32.80
N TYR A 569 22.71 -15.08 -31.58
CA TYR A 569 22.60 -13.86 -30.79
C TYR A 569 23.83 -12.96 -30.99
N PRO A 570 23.70 -11.64 -30.72
CA PRO A 570 24.85 -10.72 -30.79
C PRO A 570 26.00 -11.21 -29.91
N ALA A 571 27.24 -11.12 -30.39
CA ALA A 571 28.45 -11.70 -29.77
C ALA A 571 28.75 -11.26 -28.32
N LEU A 572 28.05 -10.23 -27.79
CA LEU A 572 28.21 -9.70 -26.44
C LEU A 572 27.03 -10.01 -25.50
N ALA A 573 26.00 -10.74 -25.97
CA ALA A 573 24.84 -11.08 -25.16
C ALA A 573 25.10 -12.34 -24.32
N GLN A 574 24.72 -12.30 -23.03
CA GLN A 574 24.67 -13.49 -22.19
C GLN A 574 23.31 -14.16 -22.35
N HIS A 575 23.30 -15.43 -22.75
CA HIS A 575 22.08 -16.23 -22.76
C HIS A 575 21.88 -16.89 -21.40
N ILE A 576 20.68 -16.75 -20.85
CA ILE A 576 20.30 -17.39 -19.58
C ILE A 576 18.92 -18.02 -19.79
N SER A 577 18.82 -19.31 -19.52
CA SER A 577 17.56 -20.04 -19.50
C SER A 577 17.14 -20.22 -18.04
N TYR A 578 15.85 -20.01 -17.76
CA TYR A 578 15.26 -20.20 -16.45
C TYR A 578 14.13 -21.22 -16.57
N PRO A 579 13.89 -22.08 -15.56
CA PRO A 579 12.67 -22.86 -15.51
C PRO A 579 11.47 -21.91 -15.45
N LEU A 580 10.39 -22.24 -16.15
CA LEU A 580 9.18 -21.41 -16.16
C LEU A 580 8.53 -21.41 -14.77
N LEU A 581 8.52 -22.56 -14.09
CA LEU A 581 8.01 -22.71 -12.74
C LEU A 581 9.16 -22.85 -11.74
N PRO A 582 9.31 -21.93 -10.77
CA PRO A 582 10.34 -22.03 -9.73
C PRO A 582 9.97 -23.06 -8.65
N ARG A 583 10.96 -23.83 -8.16
CA ARG A 583 10.78 -24.72 -6.99
C ARG A 583 10.73 -23.95 -5.66
N GLU A 584 11.51 -22.89 -5.56
CA GLU A 584 11.52 -22.00 -4.41
C GLU A 584 10.52 -20.86 -4.60
N PRO A 585 9.86 -20.38 -3.53
CA PRO A 585 9.05 -19.18 -3.61
C PRO A 585 9.84 -18.02 -4.19
N ALA A 586 9.23 -17.26 -5.09
CA ALA A 586 9.88 -16.10 -5.70
C ALA A 586 10.40 -15.08 -4.67
N SER A 587 9.76 -15.00 -3.50
CA SER A 587 10.17 -14.11 -2.41
C SER A 587 11.33 -14.62 -1.56
N SER A 588 11.60 -15.93 -1.50
CA SER A 588 12.62 -16.49 -0.61
C SER A 588 14.03 -16.46 -1.22
N ILE A 589 14.15 -16.27 -2.54
CA ILE A 589 15.44 -16.25 -3.24
C ILE A 589 16.23 -14.97 -2.91
N ASP A 590 15.54 -13.83 -2.98
CA ASP A 590 16.06 -12.53 -2.55
C ASP A 590 14.88 -11.60 -2.23
N THR A 591 14.52 -11.55 -0.95
CA THR A 591 13.36 -10.78 -0.47
C THR A 591 13.44 -9.31 -0.87
N ALA A 592 14.60 -8.68 -0.75
CA ALA A 592 14.79 -7.27 -1.09
C ALA A 592 14.77 -7.06 -2.61
N GLY A 593 15.41 -7.94 -3.39
CA GLY A 593 15.33 -7.90 -4.84
C GLY A 593 13.89 -8.03 -5.35
N ALA A 594 13.15 -9.02 -4.84
CA ALA A 594 11.75 -9.24 -5.18
C ALA A 594 10.87 -8.05 -4.77
N ALA A 595 11.09 -7.47 -3.58
CA ALA A 595 10.38 -6.28 -3.11
C ALA A 595 10.64 -5.06 -3.99
N LEU A 596 11.89 -4.82 -4.44
CA LEU A 596 12.19 -3.72 -5.35
C LEU A 596 11.46 -3.90 -6.67
N TYR A 597 11.51 -5.10 -7.26
CA TYR A 597 10.84 -5.37 -8.53
C TYR A 597 9.32 -5.17 -8.41
N ARG A 598 8.73 -5.64 -7.31
CA ARG A 598 7.31 -5.42 -7.00
C ARG A 598 6.97 -3.94 -6.85
N GLN A 599 7.84 -3.15 -6.21
CA GLN A 599 7.66 -1.71 -6.05
C GLN A 599 7.74 -0.99 -7.40
N LEU A 600 8.63 -1.40 -8.30
CA LEU A 600 8.70 -0.87 -9.67
C LEU A 600 7.37 -1.07 -10.41
N LEU A 601 6.77 -2.26 -10.28
CA LEU A 601 5.45 -2.53 -10.84
C LEU A 601 4.34 -1.65 -10.21
N GLU A 602 4.38 -1.42 -8.89
CA GLU A 602 3.47 -0.47 -8.22
C GLU A 602 3.66 0.97 -8.70
N ASP A 603 4.91 1.41 -8.89
CA ASP A 603 5.22 2.75 -9.35
C ASP A 603 4.65 2.98 -10.76
N VAL A 604 4.80 2.02 -11.66
CA VAL A 604 4.20 2.07 -13.01
C VAL A 604 2.67 2.03 -12.94
N ALA A 605 2.10 1.22 -12.04
CA ALA A 605 0.66 1.12 -11.87
C ALA A 605 0.02 2.41 -11.29
N THR A 606 0.78 3.19 -10.52
CA THR A 606 0.29 4.37 -9.80
C THR A 606 0.76 5.70 -10.37
N SER A 607 1.66 5.69 -11.36
CA SER A 607 2.13 6.90 -12.04
C SER A 607 0.99 7.62 -12.76
N SER A 608 1.12 8.93 -13.00
CA SER A 608 0.25 9.65 -13.94
C SER A 608 0.25 8.98 -15.31
N TRP A 609 -0.89 8.98 -16.00
CA TRP A 609 -1.05 8.34 -17.30
C TRP A 609 -2.11 9.07 -18.12
N ASP A 610 -1.71 9.55 -19.29
CA ASP A 610 -2.56 10.35 -20.17
C ASP A 610 -3.17 9.50 -21.31
N GLY A 611 -2.81 8.21 -21.39
CA GLY A 611 -3.29 7.27 -22.40
C GLY A 611 -4.46 6.40 -21.93
N PRO A 612 -4.93 5.47 -22.79
CA PRO A 612 -5.89 4.43 -22.41
C PRO A 612 -5.36 3.55 -21.27
N GLU A 613 -6.22 3.24 -20.29
CA GLU A 613 -5.86 2.34 -19.17
C GLU A 613 -5.48 0.93 -19.62
N LEU A 614 -6.02 0.48 -20.76
CA LEU A 614 -5.65 -0.81 -21.35
C LEU A 614 -4.17 -0.83 -21.78
N ASP A 615 -3.61 0.29 -22.22
CA ASP A 615 -2.20 0.38 -22.61
C ASP A 615 -1.30 0.28 -21.37
N ARG A 616 -1.68 0.92 -20.25
CA ARG A 616 -0.97 0.74 -18.97
C ARG A 616 -1.01 -0.73 -18.54
N LEU A 617 -2.16 -1.39 -18.66
CA LEU A 617 -2.31 -2.80 -18.34
C LEU A 617 -1.39 -3.69 -19.19
N ASN A 618 -1.28 -3.39 -20.49
CA ASN A 618 -0.38 -4.10 -21.41
C ASN A 618 1.09 -3.90 -21.02
N VAL A 619 1.48 -2.69 -20.64
CA VAL A 619 2.85 -2.41 -20.17
C VAL A 619 3.16 -3.14 -18.86
N LEU A 620 2.22 -3.15 -17.91
CA LEU A 620 2.36 -3.94 -16.69
C LEU A 620 2.51 -5.42 -17.00
N HIS A 621 1.77 -5.97 -17.96
CA HIS A 621 1.94 -7.34 -18.43
C HIS A 621 3.32 -7.57 -19.05
N MET A 622 3.84 -6.61 -19.84
CA MET A 622 5.19 -6.72 -20.43
C MET A 622 6.29 -6.83 -19.38
N LEU A 623 6.13 -6.15 -18.25
CA LEU A 623 7.05 -6.27 -17.11
C LEU A 623 6.78 -7.55 -16.31
N ASP A 624 5.51 -7.81 -15.97
CA ASP A 624 5.07 -8.95 -15.18
C ASP A 624 5.19 -10.31 -15.91
N GLN A 625 5.55 -10.36 -17.20
CA GLN A 625 5.84 -11.63 -17.89
C GLN A 625 7.32 -12.05 -17.78
N HIS A 626 8.17 -11.23 -17.18
CA HIS A 626 9.59 -11.57 -17.03
C HIS A 626 9.76 -12.84 -16.18
N PRO A 627 10.73 -13.74 -16.47
CA PRO A 627 10.92 -14.96 -15.71
C PRO A 627 10.99 -14.70 -14.21
N VAL A 628 10.19 -15.43 -13.43
CA VAL A 628 9.98 -15.19 -11.99
C VAL A 628 11.32 -15.16 -11.24
N LEU A 629 12.21 -16.09 -11.53
CA LEU A 629 13.54 -16.21 -10.92
C LEU A 629 14.45 -15.00 -11.19
N GLU A 630 14.34 -14.36 -12.35
CA GLU A 630 15.22 -13.24 -12.70
C GLU A 630 14.76 -11.89 -12.12
N ARG A 631 13.49 -11.78 -11.72
CA ARG A 631 12.95 -10.52 -11.16
C ARG A 631 13.68 -10.10 -9.89
N ALA A 632 13.91 -11.06 -9.01
CA ALA A 632 14.67 -10.88 -7.78
C ALA A 632 16.10 -10.38 -8.09
N ALA A 633 16.78 -10.99 -9.06
CA ALA A 633 18.12 -10.60 -9.48
C ALA A 633 18.16 -9.20 -10.12
N ILE A 634 17.16 -8.84 -10.94
CA ILE A 634 17.00 -7.49 -11.49
C ILE A 634 16.85 -6.48 -10.36
N GLY A 635 15.97 -6.76 -9.39
CA GLY A 635 15.78 -5.91 -8.23
C GLY A 635 17.08 -5.74 -7.45
N ARG A 636 17.77 -6.81 -7.08
CA ARG A 636 19.05 -6.71 -6.38
C ARG A 636 20.08 -5.89 -7.14
N ARG A 637 20.16 -6.09 -8.46
CA ARG A 637 21.06 -5.32 -9.31
C ARG A 637 20.71 -3.84 -9.27
N LEU A 638 19.44 -3.49 -9.41
CA LEU A 638 18.97 -2.10 -9.36
C LEU A 638 19.22 -1.47 -7.98
N LEU A 639 19.01 -2.20 -6.90
CA LEU A 639 19.36 -1.80 -5.53
C LEU A 639 20.85 -1.46 -5.42
N ASN A 640 21.73 -2.37 -5.88
CA ASN A 640 23.18 -2.14 -5.87
C ASN A 640 23.57 -0.91 -6.69
N GLN A 641 22.96 -0.72 -7.86
CA GLN A 641 23.23 0.43 -8.71
C GLN A 641 22.70 1.73 -8.10
N LEU A 642 21.54 1.71 -7.42
CA LEU A 642 21.02 2.86 -6.68
C LEU A 642 21.96 3.27 -5.55
N ARG A 643 22.50 2.31 -4.80
CA ARG A 643 23.51 2.58 -3.77
C ARG A 643 24.73 3.30 -4.36
N ILE A 644 25.31 2.72 -5.40
CA ILE A 644 26.47 3.29 -6.10
C ILE A 644 26.15 4.67 -6.69
N ALA A 645 24.95 4.87 -7.22
CA ALA A 645 24.53 6.13 -7.83
C ALA A 645 24.34 7.25 -6.79
N ARG A 646 23.93 6.92 -5.55
CA ARG A 646 23.82 7.90 -4.45
C ARG A 646 25.16 8.50 -4.05
N ASP A 647 26.24 7.75 -4.18
CA ASP A 647 27.59 8.17 -3.78
C ASP A 647 28.33 8.96 -4.86
N ALA A 648 27.75 9.09 -6.06
CA ALA A 648 28.37 9.82 -7.16
C ALA A 648 28.42 11.33 -6.90
N LEU A 649 29.56 11.96 -7.17
CA LEU A 649 29.76 13.41 -7.00
C LEU A 649 28.81 14.21 -7.91
N ASN A 650 28.29 15.34 -7.41
CA ASN A 650 27.29 16.23 -8.08
C ASN A 650 27.66 16.76 -9.49
N ARG A 651 28.84 16.43 -10.03
CA ARG A 651 29.30 16.86 -11.37
C ARG A 651 29.47 15.70 -12.36
N GLU A 652 29.23 14.47 -11.93
CA GLU A 652 29.33 13.29 -12.78
C GLU A 652 27.92 12.80 -13.13
N THR A 653 27.67 12.48 -14.40
CA THR A 653 26.44 11.79 -14.82
C THR A 653 26.77 10.31 -14.87
N ARG A 654 26.18 9.54 -13.94
CA ARG A 654 26.31 8.08 -13.93
C ARG A 654 25.02 7.46 -14.43
N PHE A 655 25.10 6.82 -15.59
CA PHE A 655 23.99 6.13 -16.23
C PHE A 655 24.36 4.66 -16.45
N GLU A 656 23.68 3.78 -15.73
CA GLU A 656 23.95 2.34 -15.74
C GLU A 656 22.70 1.63 -16.25
N ALA A 657 22.76 1.04 -17.44
CA ALA A 657 21.63 0.42 -18.10
C ALA A 657 21.90 -1.05 -18.40
N ARG A 658 20.86 -1.89 -18.36
CA ARG A 658 20.89 -3.26 -18.92
C ARG A 658 19.64 -3.53 -19.71
N ARG A 659 19.84 -4.27 -20.79
CA ARG A 659 18.79 -4.74 -21.68
C ARG A 659 18.57 -6.23 -21.46
N TYR A 660 17.33 -6.62 -21.59
CA TYR A 660 16.85 -7.99 -21.55
C TYR A 660 16.00 -8.19 -22.80
N TRP A 661 16.32 -9.21 -23.59
CA TRP A 661 15.54 -9.59 -24.76
C TRP A 661 14.77 -10.86 -24.43
N LEU A 662 13.45 -10.79 -24.53
CA LEU A 662 12.59 -11.94 -24.39
C LEU A 662 12.24 -12.40 -25.82
N GLY A 663 13.10 -13.27 -26.35
CA GLY A 663 13.20 -13.60 -27.79
C GLY A 663 11.89 -14.03 -28.45
N ASP A 664 11.04 -14.75 -27.72
CA ASP A 664 9.79 -15.28 -28.27
C ASP A 664 8.64 -14.24 -28.34
N ASN A 665 8.79 -13.11 -27.65
CA ASN A 665 7.71 -12.14 -27.44
C ASN A 665 7.93 -10.80 -28.15
N HIS A 666 8.92 -10.69 -29.02
CA HIS A 666 9.32 -9.43 -29.65
C HIS A 666 9.38 -8.28 -28.63
N LEU A 667 9.96 -8.55 -27.45
CA LEU A 667 10.00 -7.65 -26.32
C LEU A 667 11.44 -7.41 -25.85
N GLN A 668 11.78 -6.14 -25.74
CA GLN A 668 12.98 -5.65 -25.08
C GLN A 668 12.60 -4.94 -23.79
N LEU A 669 13.14 -5.38 -22.66
CA LEU A 669 13.06 -4.66 -21.40
C LEU A 669 14.40 -3.99 -21.12
N ALA A 670 14.38 -2.76 -20.63
CA ALA A 670 15.57 -2.07 -20.18
C ALA A 670 15.37 -1.57 -18.75
N PHE A 671 16.35 -1.84 -17.88
CA PHE A 671 16.35 -1.38 -16.50
C PHE A 671 17.62 -0.58 -16.26
N SER A 672 17.45 0.67 -15.84
CA SER A 672 18.54 1.62 -15.71
C SER A 672 18.49 2.38 -14.39
N VAL A 673 19.66 2.83 -13.94
CA VAL A 673 19.79 3.75 -12.81
C VAL A 673 20.56 4.99 -13.27
N LEU A 674 20.08 6.15 -12.83
CA LEU A 674 20.72 7.45 -13.07
C LEU A 674 20.87 8.17 -11.73
N ASN A 675 22.04 8.74 -11.47
CA ASN A 675 22.31 9.40 -10.19
C ASN A 675 21.55 10.72 -9.97
N HIS A 676 21.15 11.43 -11.03
CA HIS A 676 20.32 12.63 -10.91
C HIS A 676 19.48 12.87 -12.17
N LEU A 677 18.21 13.26 -12.04
CA LEU A 677 17.31 13.50 -13.17
C LEU A 677 17.16 15.01 -13.45
N SER A 678 17.37 15.40 -14.71
CA SER A 678 17.12 16.74 -15.22
C SER A 678 16.44 16.65 -16.60
N GLY A 679 15.92 17.76 -17.13
CA GLY A 679 15.36 17.78 -18.49
C GLY A 679 16.37 17.32 -19.56
N HIS A 680 17.67 17.63 -19.37
CA HIS A 680 18.73 17.11 -20.23
C HIS A 680 18.86 15.60 -20.12
N HIS A 681 18.85 15.05 -18.90
CA HIS A 681 18.96 13.61 -18.70
C HIS A 681 17.76 12.83 -19.23
N GLN A 682 16.54 13.38 -19.14
CA GLN A 682 15.36 12.79 -19.76
C GLN A 682 15.53 12.65 -21.28
N ALA A 683 16.08 13.69 -21.94
CA ALA A 683 16.36 13.64 -23.37
C ALA A 683 17.44 12.58 -23.71
N VAL A 684 18.50 12.50 -22.90
CA VAL A 684 19.57 11.48 -23.04
C VAL A 684 19.02 10.06 -22.90
N VAL A 685 18.22 9.78 -21.87
CA VAL A 685 17.65 8.43 -21.65
C VAL A 685 16.63 8.07 -22.73
N ARG A 686 15.82 9.04 -23.18
CA ARG A 686 14.92 8.86 -24.33
C ARG A 686 15.71 8.50 -25.59
N GLY A 687 16.74 9.28 -25.93
CA GLY A 687 17.59 9.05 -27.08
C GLY A 687 18.30 7.70 -27.04
N TRP A 688 18.84 7.31 -25.88
CA TRP A 688 19.41 5.98 -25.67
C TRP A 688 18.37 4.88 -25.92
N THR A 689 17.15 5.03 -25.39
CA THR A 689 16.08 4.04 -25.55
C THR A 689 15.66 3.90 -27.02
N MET A 690 15.53 5.03 -27.72
CA MET A 690 15.22 5.08 -29.15
C MET A 690 16.31 4.40 -29.98
N LEU A 691 17.59 4.74 -29.75
CA LEU A 691 18.72 4.09 -30.43
C LEU A 691 18.71 2.57 -30.20
N ARG A 692 18.59 2.12 -28.94
CA ARG A 692 18.64 0.69 -28.61
C ARG A 692 17.47 -0.10 -29.16
N HIS A 693 16.30 0.52 -29.28
CA HIS A 693 15.15 -0.08 -29.94
C HIS A 693 15.39 -0.18 -31.45
N HIS A 694 15.80 0.91 -32.11
CA HIS A 694 16.10 0.96 -33.53
C HIS A 694 17.18 -0.05 -33.96
N GLU A 695 18.29 -0.13 -33.22
CA GLU A 695 19.38 -1.10 -33.48
C GLU A 695 18.93 -2.57 -33.37
N TRP A 696 17.93 -2.84 -32.54
CA TRP A 696 17.40 -4.18 -32.33
C TRP A 696 16.39 -4.55 -33.42
N ILE A 697 15.39 -3.71 -33.68
CA ILE A 697 14.37 -3.98 -34.70
C ILE A 697 14.96 -4.06 -36.12
N SER A 698 16.02 -3.28 -36.40
CA SER A 698 16.72 -3.30 -37.69
C SER A 698 17.38 -4.65 -38.02
N ARG A 699 17.52 -5.56 -37.04
CA ARG A 699 18.06 -6.91 -37.23
C ARG A 699 16.97 -7.97 -37.41
N LEU A 700 15.72 -7.60 -37.18
CA LEU A 700 14.59 -8.51 -37.24
C LEU A 700 13.97 -8.52 -38.65
N PRO A 701 13.26 -9.59 -39.02
CA PRO A 701 12.46 -9.62 -40.25
C PRO A 701 11.44 -8.46 -40.28
N ALA A 702 11.28 -7.84 -41.45
CA ALA A 702 10.46 -6.64 -41.62
C ALA A 702 8.99 -6.81 -41.18
N ASP A 703 8.44 -8.02 -41.31
CA ASP A 703 7.09 -8.39 -40.89
C ASP A 703 6.91 -8.48 -39.37
N THR A 704 7.99 -8.48 -38.59
CA THR A 704 7.94 -8.52 -37.12
C THR A 704 8.07 -7.15 -36.46
N VAL A 705 8.52 -6.13 -37.19
CA VAL A 705 8.87 -4.81 -36.65
C VAL A 705 7.69 -4.16 -35.93
N ASP A 706 6.49 -4.14 -36.53
CA ASP A 706 5.29 -3.53 -35.95
C ASP A 706 4.85 -4.16 -34.63
N SER A 707 5.23 -5.42 -34.40
CA SER A 707 4.93 -6.15 -33.16
C SER A 707 5.96 -5.90 -32.06
N CYS A 708 7.12 -5.31 -32.38
CA CYS A 708 8.20 -5.10 -31.44
C CYS A 708 7.86 -4.05 -30.39
N ARG A 709 8.26 -4.32 -29.14
CA ARG A 709 7.99 -3.47 -27.99
C ARG A 709 9.28 -3.27 -27.18
N THR A 710 9.57 -2.03 -26.79
CA THR A 710 10.58 -1.73 -25.76
C THR A 710 9.92 -1.07 -24.57
N VAL A 711 10.14 -1.59 -23.37
CA VAL A 711 9.81 -0.91 -22.11
C VAL A 711 11.12 -0.62 -21.38
N ALA A 712 11.43 0.66 -21.19
CA ALA A 712 12.60 1.11 -20.46
C ALA A 712 12.19 1.76 -19.14
N ILE A 713 12.69 1.22 -18.04
CA ILE A 713 12.50 1.76 -16.69
C ILE A 713 13.81 2.39 -16.23
N LEU A 714 13.69 3.59 -15.67
CA LEU A 714 14.77 4.35 -15.07
C LEU A 714 14.45 4.62 -13.59
N LEU A 715 15.35 4.21 -12.71
CA LEU A 715 15.32 4.61 -11.31
C LEU A 715 16.30 5.76 -11.07
N THR A 716 15.86 6.79 -10.36
CA THR A 716 16.73 7.91 -9.95
C THR A 716 16.69 8.05 -8.45
N PRO A 717 17.81 7.96 -7.71
CA PRO A 717 17.82 8.16 -6.26
C PRO A 717 17.19 9.49 -5.86
N ARG A 718 16.47 9.47 -4.74
CA ARG A 718 15.94 10.68 -4.13
C ARG A 718 16.69 11.04 -2.87
N HIS A 719 17.01 12.33 -2.77
CA HIS A 719 17.77 12.90 -1.66
C HIS A 719 16.88 13.62 -0.64
N ASP A 720 15.56 13.70 -0.91
CA ASP A 720 14.58 14.38 -0.05
C ASP A 720 14.02 13.50 1.09
N GLY A 721 14.39 12.21 1.11
CA GLY A 721 14.01 11.27 2.17
C GLY A 721 12.54 10.84 2.16
N LEU A 722 11.75 11.23 1.14
CA LEU A 722 10.32 10.87 1.04
C LEU A 722 10.10 9.51 0.38
N ARG A 723 10.93 9.21 -0.62
CA ARG A 723 11.03 7.90 -1.24
C ARG A 723 12.48 7.65 -1.62
N PRO A 724 12.94 6.38 -1.68
CA PRO A 724 14.35 6.13 -1.94
C PRO A 724 14.74 6.41 -3.41
N TRP A 725 13.79 6.39 -4.35
CA TRP A 725 14.00 6.74 -5.76
C TRP A 725 12.71 7.25 -6.45
N ASP A 726 12.88 7.92 -7.60
CA ASP A 726 11.86 8.15 -8.63
C ASP A 726 11.92 7.05 -9.69
N THR A 727 10.76 6.64 -10.19
CA THR A 727 10.63 5.71 -11.32
C THR A 727 10.13 6.46 -12.54
N THR A 728 10.88 6.41 -13.64
CA THR A 728 10.51 6.96 -14.95
C THR A 728 10.42 5.82 -15.96
N MET A 729 9.46 5.90 -16.88
CA MET A 729 9.23 4.85 -17.88
C MET A 729 9.13 5.43 -19.28
N TYR A 730 9.73 4.73 -20.25
CA TYR A 730 9.56 4.96 -21.67
C TYR A 730 9.06 3.69 -22.34
N VAL A 731 8.09 3.82 -23.23
CA VAL A 731 7.56 2.71 -24.02
C VAL A 731 7.65 3.07 -25.49
N LEU A 732 8.27 2.20 -26.28
CA LEU A 732 8.37 2.31 -27.73
C LEU A 732 7.68 1.11 -28.39
N LEU A 733 6.95 1.39 -29.47
CA LEU A 733 6.13 0.41 -30.19
C LEU A 733 6.47 0.50 -31.68
N GLY A 734 6.75 -0.64 -32.31
CA GLY A 734 6.91 -0.69 -33.76
C GLY A 734 8.15 0.05 -34.26
N ASP A 735 8.13 0.50 -35.51
CA ASP A 735 9.19 1.35 -36.02
C ASP A 735 9.12 2.76 -35.40
N VAL A 736 10.28 3.34 -35.12
CA VAL A 736 10.41 4.69 -34.57
C VAL A 736 11.13 5.54 -35.60
N ASP A 737 10.46 6.61 -36.04
CA ASP A 737 11.04 7.56 -36.99
C ASP A 737 12.18 8.32 -36.31
N ILE A 738 13.41 7.96 -36.65
CA ILE A 738 14.66 8.60 -36.22
C ILE A 738 15.37 8.99 -37.50
N ASP A 739 15.61 10.28 -37.70
CA ASP A 739 16.38 10.72 -38.86
C ASP A 739 17.86 10.31 -38.74
N GLU A 740 18.57 10.28 -39.87
CA GLU A 740 19.95 9.78 -39.90
C GLU A 740 20.91 10.70 -39.10
N GLU A 741 20.62 11.99 -38.99
CA GLU A 741 21.45 12.94 -38.23
C GLU A 741 21.30 12.71 -36.72
N GLU A 742 20.07 12.50 -36.24
CA GLU A 742 19.74 12.16 -34.87
C GLU A 742 20.31 10.78 -34.48
N LEU A 743 20.19 9.80 -35.38
CA LEU A 743 20.72 8.45 -35.20
C LEU A 743 22.25 8.45 -35.07
N GLU A 744 22.95 9.19 -35.93
CA GLU A 744 24.41 9.33 -35.87
C GLU A 744 24.84 10.07 -34.60
N SER A 745 24.09 11.10 -34.18
CA SER A 745 24.33 11.78 -32.90
C SER A 745 24.22 10.82 -31.71
N TYR A 746 23.18 9.98 -31.68
CA TYR A 746 23.03 8.98 -30.62
C TYR A 746 24.14 7.93 -30.64
N ARG A 747 24.57 7.46 -31.82
CA ARG A 747 25.70 6.52 -31.93
C ARG A 747 27.01 7.13 -31.44
N GLN A 748 27.25 8.42 -31.67
CA GLN A 748 28.44 9.11 -31.16
C GLN A 748 28.45 9.23 -29.64
N ILE A 749 27.29 9.47 -29.02
CA ILE A 749 27.16 9.62 -27.57
C ILE A 749 27.20 8.26 -26.85
N PHE A 750 26.44 7.28 -27.35
CA PHE A 750 26.20 6.01 -26.64
C PHE A 750 26.96 4.82 -27.21
N GLY A 751 27.63 4.97 -28.35
CA GLY A 751 28.25 3.88 -29.10
C GLY A 751 27.23 3.00 -29.83
N SER A 752 27.66 2.43 -30.96
CA SER A 752 26.92 1.39 -31.68
C SER A 752 27.01 0.05 -30.95
N THR A 753 25.90 -0.69 -30.90
CA THR A 753 25.94 -2.14 -30.57
C THR A 753 25.72 -3.05 -31.78
N ALA A 754 25.62 -2.45 -32.98
CA ALA A 754 25.62 -3.13 -34.27
C ALA A 754 27.00 -3.61 -34.69
#